data_AF-A0A1I0HH29-F1
#
_entry.id   AF-A0A1I0HH29-F1
#
_cell.length_a   1.000
_cell.length_b   1.000
_cell.length_c   1.000
_cell.angle_alpha   90.00
_cell.angle_beta   90.00
_cell.angle_gamma   90.00
#
_symmetry.space_group_name_H-M   'P 1'
#
loop_
_entity.id
_entity.type
_entity.pdbx_description
1 polymer ?
#
loop_
_entity_poly.entity_id
_entity_poly.type
_entity_poly.pdbx_seq_one_letter_code
_entity_poly.pdbx_strand_id
1 'polypeptide(L)'
;MITAVLFLSFFVFLILGLPIAICLGASSALAIFYASNFVPQFSTLTLSMIATNTYTGTAKFLLLAIPFFILSGNIMAKAGISTRLVRFIDDLVGHTRGGMAIVCVIVACFFGAISGSGPATVAALGSVLIPAMIASGFTPAFSEALMAAASAIAIVIPPSIAFVVYASIVGVSVGDMFMAGIIPGILMGAALCVVVVLEARKRNIQPVHPKRSAKERWTSFKDAFWGLLMPVIILGGIYGSVFTPTEAAAVSVVYGAFVAVFVYRDVTLKDMWEILVESCKTTGNIMLVVASASLFSYCCTLFGISRGAQMLLAGIGENRVVFLIIVNILFLIAGCFIDANSAMYIFIPIMAPVAENLNYSLIAFGVVATVNLAIGQVTPPVGVNLFVAMGVRIEDAAEKLKGEAKELVRVTLPMISRAVAPMIAATLCILAVVTYIPQVSTVLVAEAAGKSAPKSKATSLDGSLHDWRDSGHHSAEENAAVYTGSDPWPDVTWNFDCSPGESCTWAQAGYYFNALMQKSTGGMVKVDVYPGEQLTNGDQVAGIQALMDGDTIQVSFHSNLIYANFDPRFNVVSLPYIFDDYSDIDRTFAGKGGEELKNVLAEYGLVCEGIGDNGFRQITNSKHPIRNVEDLEDIKLRICSNDLCSHVYSLWGCDASAMNWAETYTALQQGTIDGQENPEPSIDSASVQDVQKYMSCWNAYYDCIFLCINQKAYDQFTEEQKKVIDENAKKAVEYQKEINRLQCEELVDKWDSTGAMEITRHEEMDSDSFRKASEAAYTWYEDRLVSQKGMNSADAKEFVEAFLKK
;
A
#
# COMPACT_ATOMS: atom_id res chain seq x y z
N MET A 1 -24.59 -4.67 -15.45
CA MET A 1 -24.20 -5.82 -16.31
C MET A 1 -22.70 -6.11 -16.24
N ILE A 2 -21.82 -5.11 -16.35
CA ILE A 2 -20.35 -5.28 -16.24
C ILE A 2 -19.96 -6.03 -14.95
N THR A 3 -20.48 -5.59 -13.79
CA THR A 3 -20.27 -6.26 -12.49
C THR A 3 -20.65 -7.74 -12.52
N ALA A 4 -21.74 -8.09 -13.22
CA ALA A 4 -22.17 -9.48 -13.34
C ALA A 4 -21.19 -10.28 -14.21
N VAL A 5 -20.69 -9.70 -15.32
CA VAL A 5 -19.66 -10.34 -16.15
C VAL A 5 -18.40 -10.60 -15.32
N LEU A 6 -17.93 -9.59 -14.57
CA LEU A 6 -16.74 -9.69 -13.72
C LEU A 6 -16.90 -10.82 -12.69
N PHE A 7 -17.93 -10.77 -11.84
CA PHE A 7 -18.09 -11.74 -10.76
C PHE A 7 -18.55 -13.12 -11.25
N LEU A 8 -19.47 -13.23 -12.21
CA LEU A 8 -19.92 -14.54 -12.70
C LEU A 8 -18.79 -15.26 -13.42
N SER A 9 -18.01 -14.59 -14.28
CA SER A 9 -16.87 -15.22 -14.93
C SER A 9 -15.80 -15.63 -13.91
N PHE A 10 -15.52 -14.79 -12.91
CA PHE A 10 -14.64 -15.12 -11.79
C PHE A 10 -15.07 -16.40 -11.08
N PHE A 11 -16.34 -16.50 -10.65
CA PHE A 11 -16.86 -17.68 -9.96
C PHE A 11 -16.92 -18.91 -10.86
N VAL A 12 -17.24 -18.76 -12.15
CA VAL A 12 -17.18 -19.87 -13.12
C VAL A 12 -15.76 -20.40 -13.25
N PHE A 13 -14.77 -19.53 -13.41
CA PHE A 13 -13.36 -19.94 -13.47
C PHE A 13 -12.90 -20.63 -12.18
N LEU A 14 -13.34 -20.13 -11.03
CA LEU A 14 -13.07 -20.75 -9.74
C LEU A 14 -13.69 -22.15 -9.63
N ILE A 15 -14.94 -22.34 -10.08
CA ILE A 15 -15.63 -23.65 -10.10
C ILE A 15 -14.95 -24.63 -11.06
N LEU A 16 -14.40 -24.14 -12.17
CA LEU A 16 -13.61 -24.93 -13.12
C LEU A 16 -12.24 -25.36 -12.57
N GLY A 17 -11.85 -24.87 -11.38
CA GLY A 17 -10.59 -25.23 -10.73
C GLY A 17 -9.37 -24.51 -11.32
N LEU A 18 -9.58 -23.36 -11.97
CA LEU A 18 -8.46 -22.53 -12.45
C LEU A 18 -7.72 -21.89 -11.26
N PRO A 19 -6.39 -21.68 -11.37
CA PRO A 19 -5.63 -20.90 -10.39
C PRO A 19 -6.23 -19.51 -10.18
N ILE A 20 -6.28 -19.04 -8.93
CA ILE A 20 -6.96 -17.78 -8.55
C ILE A 20 -6.44 -16.58 -9.35
N ALA A 21 -5.13 -16.50 -9.59
CA ALA A 21 -4.55 -15.43 -10.41
C ALA A 21 -5.13 -15.40 -11.83
N ILE A 22 -5.41 -16.57 -12.41
CA ILE A 22 -6.06 -16.68 -13.73
C ILE A 22 -7.53 -16.27 -13.62
N CYS A 23 -8.24 -16.71 -12.57
CA CYS A 23 -9.63 -16.31 -12.34
C CYS A 23 -9.77 -14.79 -12.27
N LEU A 24 -8.90 -14.10 -11.51
CA LEU A 24 -8.91 -12.65 -11.35
C LEU A 24 -8.53 -11.93 -12.65
N GLY A 25 -7.41 -12.32 -13.27
CA GLY A 25 -6.94 -11.65 -14.48
C GLY A 25 -7.89 -11.84 -15.67
N ALA A 26 -8.36 -13.07 -15.90
CA ALA A 26 -9.25 -13.38 -17.02
C ALA A 26 -10.65 -12.78 -16.84
N SER A 27 -11.20 -12.79 -15.61
CA SER A 27 -12.50 -12.15 -15.36
C SER A 27 -12.46 -10.64 -15.56
N SER A 28 -11.36 -10.01 -15.12
CA SER A 28 -11.12 -8.58 -15.32
C SER A 28 -10.93 -8.23 -16.80
N ALA A 29 -10.13 -9.01 -17.54
CA ALA A 29 -9.97 -8.84 -18.98
C ALA A 29 -11.30 -9.00 -19.73
N LEU A 30 -12.13 -9.98 -19.35
CA LEU A 30 -13.48 -10.15 -19.92
C LEU A 30 -14.41 -8.98 -19.57
N ALA A 31 -14.35 -8.45 -18.35
CA ALA A 31 -15.15 -7.30 -17.94
C ALA A 31 -14.76 -6.04 -18.71
N ILE A 32 -13.46 -5.78 -18.89
CA ILE A 32 -12.93 -4.68 -19.71
C ILE A 32 -13.38 -4.86 -21.16
N PHE A 33 -13.21 -6.04 -21.74
CA PHE A 33 -13.62 -6.34 -23.11
C PHE A 33 -15.13 -6.15 -23.31
N TYR A 34 -15.94 -6.61 -22.35
CA TYR A 34 -17.39 -6.43 -22.40
C TYR A 34 -17.78 -4.95 -22.28
N ALA A 35 -17.16 -4.22 -21.34
CA ALA A 35 -17.39 -2.80 -21.15
C ALA A 35 -17.04 -2.01 -22.42
N SER A 36 -15.88 -2.27 -23.03
CA SER A 36 -15.42 -1.55 -24.22
C SER A 36 -16.25 -1.80 -25.47
N ASN A 37 -16.81 -3.00 -25.65
CA ASN A 37 -17.55 -3.33 -26.86
C ASN A 37 -19.06 -3.09 -26.75
N PHE A 38 -19.63 -3.14 -25.54
CA PHE A 38 -21.07 -3.18 -25.34
C PHE A 38 -21.64 -2.06 -24.46
N VAL A 39 -20.79 -1.25 -23.82
CA VAL A 39 -21.25 -0.14 -22.96
C VAL A 39 -20.71 1.18 -23.51
N PRO A 40 -21.56 2.07 -24.05
CA PRO A 40 -21.12 3.31 -24.70
C PRO A 40 -20.21 4.18 -23.83
N GLN A 41 -20.51 4.26 -22.52
CA GLN A 41 -19.74 5.00 -21.51
C GLN A 41 -18.29 4.52 -21.36
N PHE A 42 -18.01 3.26 -21.71
CA PHE A 42 -16.70 2.64 -21.59
C PHE A 42 -16.10 2.26 -22.95
N SER A 43 -16.68 2.75 -24.05
CA SER A 43 -16.27 2.38 -25.42
C SER A 43 -14.83 2.73 -25.76
N THR A 44 -14.25 3.65 -25.01
CA THR A 44 -12.86 4.06 -25.12
C THR A 44 -11.92 3.08 -24.43
N LEU A 45 -12.34 2.26 -23.45
CA LEU A 45 -11.43 1.33 -22.75
C LEU A 45 -10.67 0.38 -23.71
N THR A 46 -9.34 0.34 -23.60
CA THR A 46 -8.47 -0.53 -24.41
C THR A 46 -7.87 -1.70 -23.64
N LEU A 47 -7.40 -2.70 -24.37
CA LEU A 47 -6.74 -3.86 -23.78
C LEU A 47 -5.33 -3.53 -23.23
N SER A 48 -4.74 -2.38 -23.56
CA SER A 48 -3.45 -1.93 -23.00
C SER A 48 -3.50 -1.77 -21.48
N MET A 49 -4.68 -1.43 -20.94
CA MET A 49 -4.94 -1.24 -19.52
C MET A 49 -4.67 -2.51 -18.69
N ILE A 50 -4.78 -3.69 -19.31
CA ILE A 50 -4.39 -4.96 -18.71
C ILE A 50 -2.89 -4.95 -18.39
N ALA A 51 -2.06 -4.55 -19.36
CA ALA A 51 -0.62 -4.51 -19.20
C ALA A 51 -0.20 -3.45 -18.15
N THR A 52 -0.73 -2.24 -18.26
CA THR A 52 -0.44 -1.13 -17.33
C THR A 52 -0.77 -1.50 -15.89
N ASN A 53 -2.01 -1.93 -15.61
CA ASN A 53 -2.43 -2.25 -14.23
C ASN A 53 -1.70 -3.47 -13.65
N THR A 54 -1.36 -4.45 -14.50
CA THR A 54 -0.58 -5.62 -14.08
C THR A 54 0.84 -5.22 -13.70
N TYR A 55 1.49 -4.37 -14.50
CA TYR A 55 2.84 -3.87 -14.23
C TYR A 55 2.87 -3.02 -12.96
N THR A 56 2.07 -1.96 -12.92
CA THR A 56 2.03 -1.01 -11.81
C THR A 56 1.65 -1.68 -10.49
N GLY A 57 0.72 -2.64 -10.52
CA GLY A 57 0.36 -3.40 -9.32
C GLY A 57 1.52 -4.19 -8.70
N THR A 58 2.49 -4.62 -9.50
CA THR A 58 3.68 -5.34 -9.04
C THR A 58 4.88 -4.45 -8.76
N ALA A 59 4.92 -3.24 -9.32
CA ALA A 59 6.04 -2.31 -9.27
C ALA A 59 6.05 -1.44 -8.00
N LYS A 60 5.74 -2.04 -6.84
CA LYS A 60 5.71 -1.34 -5.53
C LYS A 60 6.90 -1.71 -4.66
N PHE A 61 7.64 -0.73 -4.13
CA PHE A 61 8.85 -0.97 -3.34
C PHE A 61 8.60 -1.86 -2.10
N LEU A 62 7.46 -1.68 -1.43
CA LEU A 62 7.06 -2.46 -0.25
C LEU A 62 6.96 -3.97 -0.51
N LEU A 63 6.66 -4.37 -1.75
CA LEU A 63 6.50 -5.78 -2.11
C LEU A 63 7.82 -6.55 -2.13
N LEU A 64 8.98 -5.86 -2.15
CA LEU A 64 10.30 -6.49 -2.04
C LEU A 64 10.50 -7.22 -0.70
N ALA A 65 9.78 -6.83 0.36
CA ALA A 65 9.85 -7.52 1.64
C ALA A 65 9.34 -8.98 1.55
N ILE A 66 8.39 -9.27 0.65
CA ILE A 66 7.78 -10.59 0.49
C ILE A 66 8.83 -11.66 0.09
N PRO A 67 9.57 -11.53 -1.03
CA PRO A 67 10.59 -12.52 -1.40
C PRO A 67 11.68 -12.66 -0.34
N PHE A 68 12.10 -11.56 0.31
CA PHE A 68 13.13 -11.63 1.33
C PHE A 68 12.66 -12.36 2.60
N PHE A 69 11.46 -12.10 3.09
CA PHE A 69 10.92 -12.86 4.24
C PHE A 69 10.68 -14.34 3.90
N ILE A 70 10.17 -14.65 2.69
CA ILE A 70 10.02 -16.04 2.23
C ILE A 70 11.38 -16.75 2.19
N LEU A 71 12.39 -16.11 1.58
CA LEU A 71 13.73 -16.66 1.48
C LEU A 71 14.36 -16.87 2.87
N SER A 72 14.24 -15.89 3.75
CA SER A 72 14.74 -15.96 5.13
C SER A 72 14.07 -17.12 5.90
N GLY A 73 12.75 -17.27 5.76
CA GLY A 73 11.99 -18.38 6.33
C GLY A 73 12.44 -19.75 5.84
N ASN A 74 12.62 -19.90 4.53
CA ASN A 74 13.07 -21.16 3.92
C ASN A 74 14.51 -21.53 4.33
N ILE A 75 15.41 -20.55 4.39
CA ILE A 75 16.78 -20.76 4.89
C ILE A 75 16.74 -21.29 6.32
N MET A 76 15.97 -20.62 7.20
CA MET A 76 15.89 -20.99 8.61
C MET A 76 15.21 -22.34 8.82
N ALA A 77 14.20 -22.68 8.01
CA ALA A 77 13.58 -24.00 8.00
C ALA A 77 14.61 -25.10 7.69
N LYS A 78 15.42 -24.92 6.65
CA LYS A 78 16.46 -25.89 6.25
C LYS A 78 17.60 -25.98 7.26
N ALA A 79 17.91 -24.88 7.96
CA ALA A 79 18.95 -24.82 9.00
C ALA A 79 18.60 -25.57 10.30
N GLY A 80 17.54 -26.39 10.32
CA GLY A 80 17.17 -27.22 11.46
C GLY A 80 16.74 -26.43 12.70
N ILE A 81 16.34 -25.17 12.52
CA ILE A 81 15.93 -24.28 13.61
C ILE A 81 14.69 -24.81 14.34
N SER A 82 13.78 -25.44 13.57
CA SER A 82 12.55 -26.03 14.05
C SER A 82 12.81 -27.04 15.17
N THR A 83 13.72 -27.98 14.95
CA THR A 83 14.05 -29.02 15.94
C THR A 83 14.67 -28.43 17.21
N ARG A 84 15.52 -27.40 17.06
CA ARG A 84 16.17 -26.70 18.18
C ARG A 84 15.17 -25.92 19.01
N LEU A 85 14.26 -25.20 18.36
CA LEU A 85 13.15 -24.48 19.01
C LEU A 85 12.20 -25.43 19.72
N VAL A 86 11.80 -26.54 19.07
CA VAL A 86 10.97 -27.58 19.69
C VAL A 86 11.62 -28.10 20.97
N ARG A 87 12.91 -28.47 20.93
CA ARG A 87 13.63 -28.97 22.11
C ARG A 87 13.71 -27.92 23.22
N PHE A 88 14.00 -26.66 22.89
CA PHE A 88 14.07 -25.60 23.89
C PHE A 88 12.73 -25.34 24.57
N ILE A 89 11.66 -25.20 23.79
CA ILE A 89 10.32 -24.97 24.35
C ILE A 89 9.83 -26.20 25.13
N ASP A 90 10.14 -27.42 24.67
CA ASP A 90 9.86 -28.65 25.41
C ASP A 90 10.56 -28.68 26.78
N ASP A 91 11.84 -28.32 26.84
CA ASP A 91 12.59 -28.24 28.10
C ASP A 91 12.01 -27.18 29.07
N LEU A 92 11.31 -26.16 28.56
CA LEU A 92 10.63 -25.13 29.35
C LEU A 92 9.26 -25.56 29.85
N VAL A 93 8.38 -26.07 28.98
CA VAL A 93 6.95 -26.26 29.27
C VAL A 93 6.45 -27.71 29.10
N GLY A 94 7.25 -28.61 28.53
CA GLY A 94 6.89 -30.01 28.27
C GLY A 94 6.54 -30.83 29.51
N HIS A 95 7.06 -30.43 30.67
CA HIS A 95 6.76 -31.02 31.98
C HIS A 95 5.34 -30.73 32.50
N THR A 96 4.57 -29.89 31.80
CA THR A 96 3.19 -29.57 32.17
C THR A 96 2.20 -30.56 31.54
N ARG A 97 0.97 -30.58 32.06
CA ARG A 97 -0.09 -31.46 31.54
C ARG A 97 -0.49 -31.02 30.13
N GLY A 98 -0.32 -31.90 29.14
CA GLY A 98 -0.49 -31.55 27.72
C GLY A 98 0.69 -30.76 27.14
N GLY A 99 1.85 -30.78 27.81
CA GLY A 99 3.02 -29.97 27.48
C GLY A 99 3.42 -30.01 26.00
N MET A 100 3.46 -31.19 25.36
CA MET A 100 3.83 -31.30 23.94
C MET A 100 2.89 -30.56 22.98
N ALA A 101 1.61 -30.44 23.31
CA ALA A 101 0.66 -29.66 22.51
C ALA A 101 0.82 -28.15 22.76
N ILE A 102 1.21 -27.74 23.97
CA ILE A 102 1.58 -26.34 24.27
C ILE A 102 2.88 -25.97 23.53
N VAL A 103 3.85 -26.89 23.48
CA VAL A 103 5.07 -26.75 22.68
C VAL A 103 4.72 -26.51 21.21
N CYS A 104 3.77 -27.27 20.66
CA CYS A 104 3.29 -27.05 19.29
C CYS A 104 2.78 -25.61 19.07
N VAL A 105 1.93 -25.10 19.96
CA VAL A 105 1.39 -23.72 19.84
C VAL A 105 2.50 -22.68 19.90
N ILE A 106 3.36 -22.75 20.90
CA ILE A 106 4.42 -21.76 21.12
C ILE A 106 5.44 -21.79 19.97
N VAL A 107 5.89 -22.98 19.58
CA VAL A 107 6.87 -23.13 18.48
C VAL A 107 6.26 -22.66 17.15
N ALA A 108 4.99 -22.95 16.89
CA ALA A 108 4.31 -22.44 15.69
C ALA A 108 4.21 -20.92 15.69
N CYS A 109 3.97 -20.28 16.83
CA CYS A 109 3.98 -18.82 16.95
C CYS A 109 5.38 -18.23 16.66
N PHE A 110 6.43 -18.81 17.24
CA PHE A 110 7.81 -18.36 17.03
C PHE A 110 8.31 -18.62 15.61
N PHE A 111 8.04 -19.80 15.05
CA PHE A 111 8.42 -20.12 13.68
C PHE A 111 7.59 -19.33 12.67
N GLY A 112 6.33 -19.06 13.00
CA GLY A 112 5.45 -18.19 12.24
C GLY A 112 6.00 -16.77 12.12
N ALA A 113 6.58 -16.23 13.20
CA ALA A 113 7.33 -14.96 13.18
C ALA A 113 8.59 -14.98 12.29
N ILE A 114 9.03 -16.15 11.79
CA ILE A 114 10.15 -16.24 10.86
C ILE A 114 9.63 -16.46 9.44
N SER A 115 8.59 -17.28 9.27
CA SER A 115 8.07 -17.68 7.96
C SER A 115 7.02 -16.73 7.38
N GLY A 116 6.24 -16.05 8.22
CA GLY A 116 5.10 -15.22 7.84
C GLY A 116 3.98 -15.95 7.10
N SER A 117 3.96 -17.30 7.12
CA SER A 117 3.06 -18.14 6.32
C SER A 117 2.53 -19.35 7.10
N GLY A 118 1.20 -19.50 7.14
CA GLY A 118 0.53 -20.61 7.81
C GLY A 118 0.81 -21.98 7.19
N PRO A 119 0.52 -22.19 5.88
CA PRO A 119 0.79 -23.46 5.20
C PRO A 119 2.26 -23.90 5.29
N ALA A 120 3.20 -22.95 5.14
CA ALA A 120 4.63 -23.22 5.25
C ALA A 120 5.01 -23.67 6.67
N THR A 121 4.42 -23.05 7.69
CA THR A 121 4.64 -23.44 9.10
C THR A 121 4.12 -24.85 9.39
N VAL A 122 2.95 -25.23 8.85
CA VAL A 122 2.44 -26.61 8.97
C VAL A 122 3.39 -27.60 8.32
N ALA A 123 3.85 -27.31 7.10
CA ALA A 123 4.76 -28.19 6.36
C ALA A 123 6.11 -28.37 7.07
N ALA A 124 6.67 -27.29 7.63
CA ALA A 124 7.99 -27.31 8.29
C ALA A 124 7.96 -27.98 9.67
N LEU A 125 6.90 -27.76 10.45
CA LEU A 125 6.81 -28.22 11.84
C LEU A 125 6.02 -29.52 12.02
N GLY A 126 5.08 -29.79 11.12
CA GLY A 126 4.13 -30.88 11.26
C GLY A 126 4.79 -32.26 11.30
N SER A 127 5.85 -32.48 10.50
CA SER A 127 6.59 -33.75 10.45
C SER A 127 7.26 -34.11 11.78
N VAL A 128 7.51 -33.13 12.66
CA VAL A 128 8.14 -33.35 13.96
C VAL A 128 7.10 -33.31 15.09
N LEU A 129 6.22 -32.31 15.08
CA LEU A 129 5.31 -32.05 16.20
C LEU A 129 4.04 -32.92 16.18
N ILE A 130 3.50 -33.27 15.00
CA ILE A 130 2.32 -34.15 14.93
C ILE A 130 2.65 -35.55 15.49
N PRO A 131 3.74 -36.23 15.06
CA PRO A 131 4.15 -37.50 15.67
C PRO A 131 4.41 -37.41 17.17
N ALA A 132 5.05 -36.32 17.63
CA ALA A 132 5.39 -36.15 19.04
C ALA A 132 4.14 -35.95 19.93
N MET A 133 3.11 -35.24 19.43
CA MET A 133 1.82 -35.12 20.12
C MET A 133 1.08 -36.45 20.19
N ILE A 134 1.08 -37.23 19.10
CA ILE A 134 0.46 -38.57 19.08
C ILE A 134 1.15 -39.50 20.07
N ALA A 135 2.49 -39.51 20.09
CA ALA A 135 3.27 -40.29 21.06
C ALA A 135 3.01 -39.88 22.52
N SER A 136 2.57 -38.64 22.74
CA SER A 136 2.20 -38.11 24.06
C SER A 136 0.75 -38.41 24.46
N GLY A 137 -0.04 -39.08 23.61
CA GLY A 137 -1.41 -39.51 23.91
C GLY A 137 -2.53 -38.67 23.31
N PHE A 138 -2.23 -37.69 22.43
CA PHE A 138 -3.25 -36.98 21.67
C PHE A 138 -3.72 -37.82 20.46
N THR A 139 -4.98 -37.64 20.04
CA THR A 139 -5.45 -38.28 18.79
C THR A 139 -4.79 -37.67 17.56
N PRO A 140 -4.59 -38.45 16.48
CA PRO A 140 -4.09 -37.91 15.21
C PRO A 140 -4.88 -36.70 14.72
N ALA A 141 -6.21 -36.78 14.71
CA ALA A 141 -7.07 -35.67 14.27
C ALA A 141 -6.91 -34.39 15.09
N PHE A 142 -6.72 -34.49 16.42
CA PHE A 142 -6.46 -33.32 17.27
C PHE A 142 -5.06 -32.75 17.02
N SER A 143 -4.07 -33.63 16.83
CA SER A 143 -2.67 -33.24 16.62
C SER A 143 -2.51 -32.48 15.30
N GLU A 144 -3.13 -32.97 14.22
CA GLU A 144 -3.16 -32.27 12.92
C GLU A 144 -3.97 -30.98 12.99
N ALA A 145 -5.15 -31.00 13.63
CA ALA A 145 -5.98 -29.80 13.80
C ALA A 145 -5.26 -28.70 14.59
N LEU A 146 -4.57 -29.06 15.68
CA LEU A 146 -3.81 -28.11 16.49
C LEU A 146 -2.63 -27.55 15.72
N MET A 147 -1.90 -28.39 14.99
CA MET A 147 -0.79 -27.92 14.14
C MET A 147 -1.28 -26.93 13.08
N ALA A 148 -2.43 -27.20 12.45
CA ALA A 148 -3.05 -26.29 11.49
C ALA A 148 -3.49 -24.97 12.14
N ALA A 149 -4.23 -25.03 13.26
CA ALA A 149 -4.73 -23.88 14.01
C ALA A 149 -3.60 -22.99 14.54
N ALA A 150 -2.58 -23.58 15.14
CA ALA A 150 -1.43 -22.85 15.67
C ALA A 150 -0.61 -22.21 14.55
N SER A 151 -0.47 -22.87 13.40
CA SER A 151 0.24 -22.32 12.25
C SER A 151 -0.53 -21.18 11.59
N ALA A 152 -1.86 -21.12 11.67
CA ALA A 152 -2.62 -19.99 11.15
C ALA A 152 -2.25 -18.66 11.82
N ILE A 153 -1.76 -18.70 13.06
CA ILE A 153 -1.28 -17.52 13.77
C ILE A 153 -0.03 -16.92 13.09
N ALA A 154 0.69 -17.68 12.26
CA ALA A 154 1.90 -17.22 11.55
C ALA A 154 1.66 -16.03 10.63
N ILE A 155 0.44 -15.82 10.12
CA ILE A 155 0.12 -14.63 9.32
C ILE A 155 -0.31 -13.44 10.19
N VAL A 156 -0.51 -13.63 11.50
CA VAL A 156 -0.89 -12.58 12.46
C VAL A 156 0.32 -12.12 13.28
N ILE A 157 1.21 -13.03 13.66
CA ILE A 157 2.42 -12.69 14.42
C ILE A 157 3.50 -12.14 13.48
N PRO A 158 4.10 -10.98 13.77
CA PRO A 158 5.09 -10.37 12.89
C PRO A 158 6.49 -11.00 12.96
N PRO A 159 7.31 -10.82 11.91
CA PRO A 159 6.97 -10.33 10.56
C PRO A 159 5.94 -11.20 9.82
N SER A 160 4.99 -10.55 9.14
CA SER A 160 3.88 -11.22 8.44
C SER A 160 3.76 -10.74 6.99
N ILE A 161 3.70 -11.69 6.05
CA ILE A 161 3.52 -11.40 4.63
C ILE A 161 2.13 -10.79 4.38
N ALA A 162 1.10 -11.26 5.07
CA ALA A 162 -0.26 -10.74 4.93
C ALA A 162 -0.36 -9.25 5.30
N PHE A 163 0.40 -8.82 6.32
CA PHE A 163 0.48 -7.41 6.68
C PHE A 163 1.24 -6.56 5.67
N VAL A 164 2.33 -7.09 5.09
CA VAL A 164 3.04 -6.40 3.98
C VAL A 164 2.09 -6.20 2.79
N VAL A 165 1.34 -7.24 2.43
CA VAL A 165 0.35 -7.17 1.35
C VAL A 165 -0.74 -6.14 1.66
N TYR A 166 -1.35 -6.22 2.85
CA TYR A 166 -2.36 -5.24 3.27
C TYR A 166 -1.85 -3.80 3.23
N ALA A 167 -0.66 -3.56 3.80
CA ALA A 167 0.00 -2.26 3.81
C ALA A 167 0.23 -1.73 2.38
N SER A 168 0.63 -2.58 1.44
CA SER A 168 0.84 -2.19 0.04
C SER A 168 -0.45 -1.85 -0.72
N ILE A 169 -1.60 -2.38 -0.29
CA ILE A 169 -2.91 -2.11 -0.90
C ILE A 169 -3.44 -0.77 -0.41
N VAL A 170 -3.35 -0.52 0.91
CA VAL A 170 -4.01 0.62 1.58
C VAL A 170 -3.05 1.80 1.81
N GLY A 171 -1.75 1.61 1.65
CA GLY A 171 -0.75 2.67 1.86
C GLY A 171 -0.47 2.97 3.33
N VAL A 172 -0.62 1.99 4.23
CA VAL A 172 -0.27 2.14 5.66
C VAL A 172 1.12 1.58 5.96
N SER A 173 1.74 1.99 7.07
CA SER A 173 3.06 1.49 7.48
C SER A 173 3.06 -0.01 7.82
N VAL A 174 4.01 -0.74 7.21
CA VAL A 174 4.27 -2.16 7.52
C VAL A 174 4.74 -2.33 8.97
N GLY A 175 5.54 -1.38 9.49
CA GLY A 175 6.01 -1.40 10.86
C GLY A 175 4.86 -1.27 11.86
N ASP A 176 3.90 -0.39 11.59
CA ASP A 176 2.71 -0.22 12.43
C ASP A 176 1.82 -1.46 12.37
N MET A 177 1.64 -2.04 11.19
CA MET A 177 0.91 -3.30 11.02
C MET A 177 1.58 -4.45 11.79
N PHE A 178 2.91 -4.54 11.76
CA PHE A 178 3.65 -5.51 12.56
C PHE A 178 3.36 -5.29 14.04
N MET A 179 3.54 -4.08 14.55
CA MET A 179 3.28 -3.78 15.95
C MET A 179 1.83 -4.10 16.36
N ALA A 180 0.87 -3.81 15.48
CA ALA A 180 -0.54 -4.06 15.72
C ALA A 180 -0.93 -5.54 15.77
N GLY A 181 -0.15 -6.42 15.14
CA GLY A 181 -0.37 -7.87 15.16
C GLY A 181 0.15 -8.59 16.40
N ILE A 182 1.07 -7.98 17.16
CA ILE A 182 1.74 -8.64 18.31
C ILE A 182 0.73 -9.10 19.36
N ILE A 183 -0.11 -8.19 19.87
CA ILE A 183 -1.07 -8.50 20.94
C ILE A 183 -2.12 -9.50 20.44
N PRO A 184 -2.80 -9.28 19.29
CA PRO A 184 -3.75 -10.24 18.74
C PRO A 184 -3.18 -11.63 18.53
N GLY A 185 -1.96 -11.74 17.99
CA GLY A 185 -1.27 -13.01 17.81
C GLY A 185 -1.00 -13.75 19.12
N ILE A 186 -0.52 -13.04 20.15
CA ILE A 186 -0.31 -13.60 21.50
C ILE A 186 -1.63 -14.06 22.11
N LEU A 187 -2.70 -13.27 21.97
CA LEU A 187 -4.04 -13.62 22.47
C LEU A 187 -4.59 -14.88 21.78
N MET A 188 -4.40 -15.02 20.47
CA MET A 188 -4.77 -16.24 19.73
C MET A 188 -3.97 -17.45 20.24
N GLY A 189 -2.65 -17.31 20.41
CA GLY A 189 -1.80 -18.38 20.94
C GLY A 189 -2.20 -18.80 22.36
N ALA A 190 -2.51 -17.83 23.22
CA ALA A 190 -3.01 -18.09 24.57
C ALA A 190 -4.37 -18.81 24.55
N ALA A 191 -5.28 -18.40 23.66
CA ALA A 191 -6.58 -19.05 23.49
C ALA A 191 -6.43 -20.52 23.06
N LEU A 192 -5.51 -20.83 22.15
CA LEU A 192 -5.20 -22.21 21.76
C LEU A 192 -4.59 -23.01 22.91
N CYS A 193 -3.70 -22.41 23.71
CA CYS A 193 -3.15 -23.06 24.91
C CYS A 193 -4.25 -23.44 25.91
N VAL A 194 -5.29 -22.60 26.07
CA VAL A 194 -6.45 -22.93 26.91
C VAL A 194 -7.18 -24.16 26.37
N VAL A 195 -7.42 -24.23 25.06
CA VAL A 195 -8.04 -25.42 24.42
C VAL A 195 -7.22 -26.68 24.67
N VAL A 196 -5.89 -26.59 24.56
CA VAL A 196 -4.97 -27.71 24.84
C VAL A 196 -5.10 -28.19 26.28
N VAL A 197 -5.09 -27.28 27.26
CA VAL A 197 -5.21 -27.64 28.68
C VAL A 197 -6.57 -28.30 28.96
N LEU A 198 -7.64 -27.83 28.35
CA LEU A 198 -8.98 -28.43 28.49
C LEU A 198 -9.02 -29.85 27.90
N GLU A 199 -8.46 -30.06 26.71
CA GLU A 199 -8.43 -31.38 26.07
C GLU A 199 -7.52 -32.38 26.82
N ALA A 200 -6.35 -31.92 27.28
CA ALA A 200 -5.44 -32.74 28.09
C ALA A 200 -6.05 -33.12 29.45
N ARG A 201 -6.90 -32.25 30.02
CA ARG A 201 -7.69 -32.57 31.21
C ARG A 201 -8.74 -33.63 30.91
N LYS A 202 -9.56 -33.42 29.87
CA LYS A 202 -10.62 -34.34 29.45
C LYS A 202 -10.11 -35.75 29.16
N ARG A 203 -8.92 -35.88 28.57
CA ARG A 203 -8.31 -37.17 28.18
C ARG A 203 -7.34 -37.77 29.19
N ASN A 204 -7.13 -37.14 30.34
CA ASN A 204 -6.17 -37.60 31.35
C ASN A 204 -4.73 -37.80 30.84
N ILE A 205 -4.31 -36.98 29.86
CA ILE A 205 -2.93 -36.98 29.35
C ILE A 205 -1.99 -36.52 30.45
N GLN A 206 -0.95 -37.30 30.71
CA GLN A 206 0.07 -37.01 31.72
C GLN A 206 1.27 -36.27 31.10
N PRO A 207 2.08 -35.56 31.91
CA PRO A 207 3.35 -35.01 31.45
C PRO A 207 4.28 -36.09 30.88
N VAL A 208 4.96 -35.78 29.78
CA VAL A 208 5.83 -36.73 29.07
C VAL A 208 7.13 -36.99 29.85
N HIS A 209 7.63 -35.97 30.55
CA HIS A 209 8.88 -36.04 31.31
C HIS A 209 8.85 -35.06 32.50
N PRO A 210 9.66 -35.29 33.55
CA PRO A 210 9.76 -34.37 34.68
C PRO A 210 10.46 -33.06 34.30
N LYS A 211 10.27 -32.01 35.12
CA LYS A 211 10.87 -30.69 34.89
C LYS A 211 12.39 -30.78 34.74
N ARG A 212 12.90 -30.31 33.60
CA ARG A 212 14.33 -30.27 33.29
C ARG A 212 15.09 -29.33 34.23
N SER A 213 16.35 -29.67 34.51
CA SER A 213 17.26 -28.86 35.31
C SER A 213 17.52 -27.50 34.65
N ALA A 214 17.95 -26.50 35.43
CA ALA A 214 18.31 -25.19 34.89
C ALA A 214 19.50 -25.28 33.90
N LYS A 215 20.40 -26.25 34.10
CA LYS A 215 21.54 -26.49 33.22
C LYS A 215 21.10 -27.03 31.85
N GLU A 216 20.17 -27.97 31.82
CA GLU A 216 19.60 -28.50 30.56
C GLU A 216 18.85 -27.41 29.79
N ARG A 217 17.99 -26.64 30.47
CA ARG A 217 17.28 -25.49 29.89
C ARG A 217 18.21 -24.42 29.32
N TRP A 218 19.33 -24.14 30.00
CA TRP A 218 20.34 -23.21 29.50
C TRP A 218 21.08 -23.76 28.28
N THR A 219 21.28 -25.07 28.21
CA THR A 219 21.92 -25.73 27.07
C THR A 219 21.02 -25.66 25.84
N SER A 220 19.74 -26.00 25.97
CA SER A 220 18.80 -25.89 24.85
C SER A 220 18.51 -24.44 24.46
N PHE A 221 18.53 -23.49 25.40
CA PHE A 221 18.50 -22.06 25.08
C PHE A 221 19.67 -21.66 24.18
N LYS A 222 20.90 -22.04 24.52
CA LYS A 222 22.08 -21.76 23.70
C LYS A 222 21.96 -22.38 22.31
N ASP A 223 21.42 -23.60 22.22
CA ASP A 223 21.20 -24.29 20.95
C ASP A 223 20.18 -23.55 20.07
N ALA A 224 19.15 -22.93 20.66
CA ALA A 224 18.09 -22.20 19.94
C ALA A 224 18.34 -20.68 19.80
N PHE A 225 19.36 -20.14 20.48
CA PHE A 225 19.60 -18.71 20.65
C PHE A 225 19.63 -17.94 19.33
N TRP A 226 20.38 -18.44 18.35
CA TRP A 226 20.52 -17.79 17.03
C TRP A 226 19.21 -17.76 16.25
N GLY A 227 18.30 -18.70 16.50
CA GLY A 227 16.97 -18.65 15.92
C GLY A 227 16.06 -17.64 16.57
N LEU A 228 16.08 -17.58 17.91
CA LEU A 228 15.28 -16.63 18.69
C LEU A 228 15.71 -15.18 18.45
N LEU A 229 16.97 -14.95 18.06
CA LEU A 229 17.48 -13.62 17.76
C LEU A 229 16.92 -13.05 16.46
N MET A 230 16.40 -13.88 15.53
CA MET A 230 15.91 -13.39 14.24
C MET A 230 14.74 -12.40 14.36
N PRO A 231 13.59 -12.72 15.02
CA PRO A 231 12.52 -11.74 15.20
C PRO A 231 12.98 -10.49 15.95
N VAL A 232 13.95 -10.63 16.86
CA VAL A 232 14.51 -9.50 17.63
C VAL A 232 15.33 -8.59 16.74
N ILE A 233 16.14 -9.11 15.80
CA ILE A 233 16.88 -8.30 14.83
C ILE A 233 15.91 -7.54 13.92
N ILE A 234 14.88 -8.23 13.42
CA ILE A 234 13.91 -7.64 12.49
C ILE A 234 13.12 -6.54 13.19
N LEU A 235 12.43 -6.87 14.29
CA LEU A 235 11.58 -5.91 15.01
C LEU A 235 12.42 -4.85 15.72
N GLY A 236 13.52 -5.23 16.36
CA GLY A 236 14.42 -4.30 17.03
C GLY A 236 15.12 -3.34 16.06
N GLY A 237 15.45 -3.80 14.85
CA GLY A 237 16.01 -2.94 13.80
C GLY A 237 14.99 -1.95 13.26
N ILE A 238 13.74 -2.39 13.04
CA ILE A 238 12.64 -1.52 12.59
C ILE A 238 12.31 -0.45 13.64
N TYR A 239 12.00 -0.85 14.87
CA TYR A 239 11.62 0.10 15.92
C TYR A 239 12.80 0.88 16.51
N GLY A 240 14.03 0.40 16.29
CA GLY A 240 15.25 1.13 16.58
C GLY A 240 15.63 2.14 15.49
N SER A 241 14.82 2.27 14.43
CA SER A 241 15.08 3.13 13.27
C SER A 241 16.42 2.85 12.58
N VAL A 242 16.91 1.61 12.69
CA VAL A 242 18.16 1.16 12.04
C VAL A 242 17.86 0.64 10.64
N PHE A 243 16.74 -0.07 10.48
CA PHE A 243 16.31 -0.66 9.21
C PHE A 243 14.86 -0.31 8.95
N THR A 244 14.51 -0.13 7.69
CA THR A 244 13.13 -0.11 7.23
C THR A 244 12.59 -1.56 7.12
N PRO A 245 11.28 -1.80 6.98
CA PRO A 245 10.75 -3.16 6.89
C PRO A 245 11.33 -4.01 5.75
N THR A 246 11.59 -3.41 4.59
CA THR A 246 12.21 -4.08 3.43
C THR A 246 13.69 -4.37 3.67
N GLU A 247 14.43 -3.42 4.24
CA GLU A 247 15.84 -3.62 4.64
C GLU A 247 15.96 -4.67 5.74
N ALA A 248 15.06 -4.68 6.72
CA ALA A 248 15.01 -5.67 7.79
C ALA A 248 14.80 -7.09 7.24
N ALA A 249 13.98 -7.23 6.19
CA ALA A 249 13.82 -8.49 5.47
C ALA A 249 15.11 -8.91 4.74
N ALA A 250 15.81 -7.98 4.08
CA ALA A 250 17.09 -8.27 3.44
C ALA A 250 18.16 -8.68 4.48
N VAL A 251 18.25 -7.96 5.61
CA VAL A 251 19.12 -8.29 6.74
C VAL A 251 18.79 -9.67 7.31
N SER A 252 17.50 -10.04 7.39
CA SER A 252 17.09 -11.36 7.87
C SER A 252 17.52 -12.49 6.94
N VAL A 253 17.61 -12.26 5.62
CA VAL A 253 18.19 -13.22 4.66
C VAL A 253 19.68 -13.39 4.92
N VAL A 254 20.44 -12.30 5.01
CA VAL A 254 21.89 -12.33 5.24
C VAL A 254 22.22 -13.01 6.57
N TYR A 255 21.52 -12.62 7.63
CA TYR A 255 21.65 -13.23 8.95
C TYR A 255 21.28 -14.72 8.92
N GLY A 256 20.16 -15.08 8.28
CA GLY A 256 19.73 -16.47 8.14
C GLY A 256 20.76 -17.33 7.41
N ALA A 257 21.30 -16.84 6.29
CA ALA A 257 22.35 -17.53 5.55
C ALA A 257 23.62 -17.71 6.40
N PHE A 258 24.03 -16.67 7.14
CA PHE A 258 25.18 -16.75 8.02
C PHE A 258 25.01 -17.81 9.12
N VAL A 259 23.86 -17.81 9.81
CA VAL A 259 23.55 -18.78 10.86
C VAL A 259 23.48 -20.19 10.28
N ALA A 260 22.81 -20.37 9.14
CA ALA A 260 22.64 -21.67 8.50
C ALA A 260 23.97 -22.30 8.07
N VAL A 261 24.85 -21.52 7.43
CA VAL A 261 26.11 -22.01 6.84
C VAL A 261 27.24 -22.08 7.86
N PHE A 262 27.44 -21.05 8.68
CA PHE A 262 28.63 -20.95 9.52
C PHE A 262 28.41 -21.39 10.97
N VAL A 263 27.24 -21.11 11.54
CA VAL A 263 26.93 -21.38 12.95
C VAL A 263 26.40 -22.79 13.14
N TYR A 264 25.27 -23.11 12.50
CA TYR A 264 24.67 -24.45 12.57
C TYR A 264 25.35 -25.43 11.63
N ARG A 265 25.88 -24.95 10.50
CA ARG A 265 26.56 -25.77 9.48
C ARG A 265 25.68 -26.89 8.92
N ASP A 266 24.37 -26.64 8.89
CA ASP A 266 23.34 -27.58 8.42
C ASP A 266 23.02 -27.39 6.93
N VAL A 267 23.47 -26.28 6.31
CA VAL A 267 23.16 -25.92 4.92
C VAL A 267 24.44 -25.77 4.10
N THR A 268 24.53 -26.49 2.98
CA THR A 268 25.63 -26.36 2.01
C THR A 268 25.33 -25.31 0.94
N LEU A 269 26.33 -24.91 0.16
CA LEU A 269 26.12 -24.01 -0.99
C LEU A 269 25.19 -24.61 -2.05
N LYS A 270 25.12 -25.95 -2.17
CA LYS A 270 24.18 -26.61 -3.08
C LYS A 270 22.75 -26.51 -2.57
N ASP A 271 22.55 -26.71 -1.26
CA ASP A 271 21.24 -26.53 -0.62
C ASP A 271 20.74 -25.10 -0.78
N MET A 272 21.66 -24.11 -0.78
CA MET A 272 21.29 -22.70 -1.00
C MET A 272 20.63 -22.48 -2.38
N TRP A 273 21.10 -23.16 -3.42
CA TRP A 273 20.46 -23.09 -4.74
C TRP A 273 19.03 -23.65 -4.72
N GLU A 274 18.84 -24.79 -4.04
CA GLU A 274 17.50 -25.39 -3.88
C GLU A 274 16.56 -24.45 -3.11
N ILE A 275 17.05 -23.86 -2.01
CA ILE A 275 16.31 -22.88 -1.20
C ILE A 275 15.91 -21.66 -2.03
N LEU A 276 16.83 -21.13 -2.85
CA LEU A 276 16.53 -20.00 -3.75
C LEU A 276 15.44 -20.35 -4.75
N VAL A 277 15.54 -21.53 -5.39
CA VAL A 277 14.53 -21.99 -6.36
C VAL A 277 13.16 -22.17 -5.71
N GLU A 278 13.07 -22.75 -4.51
CA GLU A 278 11.81 -22.91 -3.76
C GLU A 278 11.20 -21.55 -3.36
N SER A 279 12.06 -20.61 -2.94
CA SER A 279 11.67 -19.24 -2.57
C SER A 279 11.16 -18.46 -3.79
N CYS A 280 11.83 -18.60 -4.94
CA CYS A 280 11.40 -17.99 -6.21
C CYS A 280 10.04 -18.55 -6.68
N LYS A 281 9.79 -19.86 -6.56
CA LYS A 281 8.50 -20.46 -6.91
C LYS A 281 7.37 -19.92 -6.04
N THR A 282 7.60 -19.83 -4.74
CA THR A 282 6.61 -19.31 -3.79
C THR A 282 6.32 -17.84 -4.05
N THR A 283 7.38 -17.04 -4.26
CA THR A 283 7.28 -15.62 -4.59
C THR A 283 6.55 -15.41 -5.92
N GLY A 284 6.90 -16.15 -6.96
CA GLY A 284 6.29 -16.03 -8.29
C GLY A 284 4.79 -16.29 -8.28
N ASN A 285 4.33 -17.28 -7.51
CA ASN A 285 2.91 -17.54 -7.33
C ASN A 285 2.19 -16.36 -6.66
N ILE A 286 2.79 -15.78 -5.62
CA ILE A 286 2.21 -14.62 -4.93
C ILE A 286 2.19 -13.40 -5.85
N MET A 287 3.29 -13.10 -6.54
CA MET A 287 3.38 -11.94 -7.43
C MET A 287 2.45 -12.05 -8.64
N LEU A 288 2.19 -13.26 -9.15
CA LEU A 288 1.19 -13.46 -10.20
C LEU A 288 -0.24 -13.14 -9.70
N VAL A 289 -0.56 -13.52 -8.46
CA VAL A 289 -1.83 -13.13 -7.83
C VAL A 289 -1.89 -11.61 -7.68
N VAL A 290 -0.84 -10.97 -7.16
CA VAL A 290 -0.74 -9.50 -7.00
C VAL A 290 -1.03 -8.78 -8.31
N ALA A 291 -0.39 -9.23 -9.40
CA ALA A 291 -0.52 -8.62 -10.72
C ALA A 291 -1.97 -8.70 -11.25
N SER A 292 -2.54 -9.91 -11.26
CA SER A 292 -3.93 -10.12 -11.71
C SER A 292 -4.97 -9.46 -10.80
N ALA A 293 -4.71 -9.41 -9.50
CA ALA A 293 -5.64 -8.85 -8.54
C ALA A 293 -5.62 -7.32 -8.54
N SER A 294 -4.50 -6.71 -8.90
CA SER A 294 -4.43 -5.26 -9.14
C SER A 294 -5.33 -4.85 -10.30
N LEU A 295 -5.37 -5.65 -11.37
CA LEU A 295 -6.31 -5.46 -12.47
C LEU A 295 -7.78 -5.66 -12.04
N PHE A 296 -8.05 -6.60 -11.15
CA PHE A 296 -9.38 -6.83 -10.59
C PHE A 296 -9.83 -5.66 -9.70
N SER A 297 -8.94 -5.22 -8.80
CA SER A 297 -9.11 -4.03 -7.96
C SER A 297 -9.42 -2.81 -8.81
N TYR A 298 -8.65 -2.61 -9.88
CA TYR A 298 -8.88 -1.55 -10.85
C TYR A 298 -10.29 -1.61 -11.47
N CYS A 299 -10.75 -2.78 -11.91
CA CYS A 299 -12.12 -2.95 -12.40
C CYS A 299 -13.17 -2.61 -11.33
N CYS A 300 -12.92 -2.95 -10.07
CA CYS A 300 -13.83 -2.62 -8.98
C CYS A 300 -13.97 -1.12 -8.74
N THR A 301 -12.85 -0.39 -8.81
CA THR A 301 -12.84 1.08 -8.72
C THR A 301 -13.52 1.69 -9.93
N LEU A 302 -13.04 1.37 -11.14
CA LEU A 302 -13.50 1.97 -12.40
C LEU A 302 -15.01 1.78 -12.64
N PHE A 303 -15.54 0.58 -12.38
CA PHE A 303 -16.96 0.29 -12.62
C PHE A 303 -17.86 0.69 -11.43
N GLY A 304 -17.34 1.47 -10.47
CA GLY A 304 -18.11 1.99 -9.33
C GLY A 304 -18.61 0.91 -8.37
N ILE A 305 -17.96 -0.26 -8.32
CA ILE A 305 -18.37 -1.37 -7.44
C ILE A 305 -18.17 -0.97 -5.98
N SER A 306 -17.06 -0.29 -5.66
CA SER A 306 -16.79 0.24 -4.32
C SER A 306 -17.83 1.28 -3.89
N ARG A 307 -18.22 2.19 -4.81
CA ARG A 307 -19.30 3.17 -4.58
C ARG A 307 -20.66 2.50 -4.37
N GLY A 308 -20.97 1.46 -5.15
CA GLY A 308 -22.18 0.66 -4.97
C GLY A 308 -22.25 -0.02 -3.61
N ALA A 309 -21.12 -0.55 -3.11
CA ALA A 309 -21.02 -1.10 -1.76
C ALA A 309 -21.25 -0.04 -0.68
N GLN A 310 -20.68 1.16 -0.83
CA GLN A 310 -20.93 2.30 0.07
C GLN A 310 -22.42 2.68 0.11
N MET A 311 -23.08 2.77 -1.05
CA MET A 311 -24.51 3.11 -1.13
C MET A 311 -25.41 2.06 -0.48
N LEU A 312 -25.11 0.77 -0.66
CA LEU A 312 -25.83 -0.32 0.00
C LEU A 312 -25.72 -0.22 1.52
N LEU A 313 -24.54 0.15 2.03
CA LEU A 313 -24.29 0.32 3.46
C LEU A 313 -24.96 1.57 4.02
N ALA A 314 -24.95 2.69 3.29
CA ALA A 314 -25.71 3.88 3.66
C ALA A 314 -27.21 3.58 3.83
N GLY A 315 -27.76 2.68 2.99
CA GLY A 315 -29.15 2.20 3.10
C GLY A 315 -29.44 1.31 4.33
N ILE A 316 -28.43 0.67 4.92
CA ILE A 316 -28.54 -0.15 6.13
C ILE A 316 -28.31 0.71 7.40
N GLY A 317 -28.04 2.00 7.22
CA GLY A 317 -27.60 2.94 8.25
C GLY A 317 -26.08 2.90 8.39
N GLU A 318 -25.44 4.04 8.65
CA GLU A 318 -23.99 4.22 8.88
C GLU A 318 -23.49 3.54 10.18
N ASN A 319 -24.02 2.36 10.47
CA ASN A 319 -23.72 1.61 11.67
C ASN A 319 -22.45 0.78 11.45
N ARG A 320 -21.35 1.33 11.98
CA ARG A 320 -20.02 0.70 12.07
C ARG A 320 -20.08 -0.78 12.50
N VAL A 321 -20.95 -1.15 13.44
CA VAL A 321 -21.05 -2.54 13.92
C VAL A 321 -21.56 -3.48 12.83
N VAL A 322 -22.56 -3.06 12.05
CA VAL A 322 -23.12 -3.88 10.97
C VAL A 322 -22.09 -4.11 9.87
N PHE A 323 -21.37 -3.05 9.49
CA PHE A 323 -20.26 -3.16 8.55
C PHE A 323 -19.21 -4.18 9.02
N LEU A 324 -18.77 -4.09 10.28
CA LEU A 324 -17.78 -5.01 10.85
C LEU A 324 -18.27 -6.47 10.93
N ILE A 325 -19.57 -6.69 11.15
CA ILE A 325 -20.17 -8.04 11.09
C ILE A 325 -20.10 -8.59 9.65
N ILE A 326 -20.46 -7.78 8.66
CA ILE A 326 -20.39 -8.17 7.24
C ILE A 326 -18.95 -8.52 6.87
N VAL A 327 -18.00 -7.66 7.22
CA VAL A 327 -16.56 -7.86 7.05
C VAL A 327 -16.13 -9.20 7.65
N ASN A 328 -16.47 -9.47 8.92
CA ASN A 328 -16.07 -10.71 9.59
C ASN A 328 -16.61 -11.95 8.88
N ILE A 329 -17.91 -11.96 8.54
CA ILE A 329 -18.53 -13.09 7.84
C ILE A 329 -17.86 -13.31 6.49
N LEU A 330 -17.66 -12.23 5.73
CA LEU A 330 -17.10 -12.28 4.39
C LEU A 330 -15.65 -12.76 4.39
N PHE A 331 -14.78 -12.22 5.26
CA PHE A 331 -13.38 -12.64 5.33
C PHE A 331 -13.23 -14.06 5.89
N LEU A 332 -14.07 -14.49 6.83
CA LEU A 332 -14.08 -15.88 7.30
C LEU A 332 -14.41 -16.84 6.15
N ILE A 333 -15.49 -16.57 5.42
CA ILE A 333 -15.90 -17.38 4.28
C ILE A 333 -14.80 -17.39 3.22
N ALA A 334 -14.24 -16.23 2.88
CA ALA A 334 -13.15 -16.12 1.92
C ALA A 334 -11.94 -16.98 2.33
N GLY A 335 -11.47 -16.84 3.57
CA GLY A 335 -10.33 -17.59 4.08
C GLY A 335 -10.56 -19.10 4.11
N CYS A 336 -11.82 -19.57 4.13
CA CYS A 336 -12.13 -20.99 3.99
C CYS A 336 -11.76 -21.56 2.62
N PHE A 337 -11.75 -20.77 1.54
CA PHE A 337 -11.56 -21.27 0.16
C PHE A 337 -10.25 -20.85 -0.48
N ILE A 338 -9.74 -19.67 -0.13
CA ILE A 338 -8.58 -19.06 -0.76
C ILE A 338 -7.54 -18.65 0.29
N ASP A 339 -6.28 -18.49 -0.13
CA ASP A 339 -5.23 -18.03 0.78
C ASP A 339 -5.42 -16.55 1.17
N ALA A 340 -4.80 -16.16 2.28
CA ALA A 340 -4.98 -14.83 2.86
C ALA A 340 -4.54 -13.70 1.91
N ASN A 341 -3.43 -13.88 1.18
CA ASN A 341 -2.91 -12.84 0.29
C ASN A 341 -3.88 -12.62 -0.88
N SER A 342 -4.37 -13.71 -1.49
CA SER A 342 -5.40 -13.64 -2.53
C SER A 342 -6.67 -12.94 -2.03
N ALA A 343 -7.13 -13.27 -0.82
CA ALA A 343 -8.33 -12.66 -0.26
C ALA A 343 -8.15 -11.15 0.02
N MET A 344 -6.97 -10.74 0.50
CA MET A 344 -6.68 -9.33 0.74
C MET A 344 -6.85 -8.50 -0.53
N TYR A 345 -6.25 -8.93 -1.65
CA TYR A 345 -6.37 -8.18 -2.90
C TYR A 345 -7.80 -8.12 -3.47
N ILE A 346 -8.64 -9.12 -3.18
CA ILE A 346 -10.02 -9.14 -3.67
C ILE A 346 -10.91 -8.18 -2.87
N PHE A 347 -10.81 -8.23 -1.54
CA PHE A 347 -11.80 -7.60 -0.68
C PHE A 347 -11.36 -6.28 -0.07
N ILE A 348 -10.06 -6.06 0.14
CA ILE A 348 -9.57 -4.83 0.77
C ILE A 348 -9.85 -3.58 -0.07
N PRO A 349 -9.61 -3.55 -1.40
CA PRO A 349 -9.92 -2.36 -2.21
C PRO A 349 -11.39 -1.94 -2.17
N ILE A 350 -12.29 -2.90 -1.91
CA ILE A 350 -13.74 -2.65 -1.82
C ILE A 350 -14.12 -2.19 -0.41
N MET A 351 -13.52 -2.78 0.63
CA MET A 351 -13.92 -2.58 2.02
C MET A 351 -13.14 -1.46 2.74
N ALA A 352 -11.89 -1.20 2.36
CA ALA A 352 -11.05 -0.19 3.02
C ALA A 352 -11.60 1.24 2.86
N PRO A 353 -12.03 1.70 1.65
CA PRO A 353 -12.64 3.01 1.50
C PRO A 353 -13.93 3.16 2.33
N VAL A 354 -14.67 2.06 2.52
CA VAL A 354 -15.86 2.05 3.37
C VAL A 354 -15.48 2.17 4.85
N ALA A 355 -14.45 1.45 5.31
CA ALA A 355 -13.96 1.52 6.67
C ALA A 355 -13.47 2.94 7.02
N GLU A 356 -12.76 3.57 6.09
CA GLU A 356 -12.27 4.95 6.19
C GLU A 356 -13.41 5.95 6.30
N ASN A 357 -14.41 5.87 5.42
CA ASN A 357 -15.62 6.70 5.51
C ASN A 357 -16.36 6.56 6.85
N LEU A 358 -16.32 5.38 7.46
CA LEU A 358 -16.89 5.12 8.79
C LEU A 358 -15.95 5.53 9.94
N ASN A 359 -14.85 6.23 9.67
CA ASN A 359 -13.81 6.64 10.62
C ASN A 359 -13.24 5.48 11.43
N TYR A 360 -13.10 4.31 10.81
CA TYR A 360 -12.50 3.13 11.42
C TYR A 360 -11.02 3.04 11.02
N SER A 361 -10.12 2.88 12.00
CA SER A 361 -8.68 2.83 11.75
C SER A 361 -8.31 1.74 10.74
N LEU A 362 -7.62 2.13 9.67
CA LEU A 362 -7.15 1.21 8.64
C LEU A 362 -6.12 0.21 9.18
N ILE A 363 -5.34 0.56 10.20
CA ILE A 363 -4.43 -0.40 10.87
C ILE A 363 -5.24 -1.47 11.60
N ALA A 364 -6.23 -1.06 12.41
CA ALA A 364 -7.10 -2.01 13.10
C ALA A 364 -7.90 -2.88 12.11
N PHE A 365 -8.35 -2.29 11.00
CA PHE A 365 -9.06 -3.00 9.94
C PHE A 365 -8.20 -4.10 9.31
N GLY A 366 -6.93 -3.80 9.01
CA GLY A 366 -5.99 -4.77 8.50
C GLY A 366 -5.77 -5.93 9.46
N VAL A 367 -5.69 -5.66 10.77
CA VAL A 367 -5.58 -6.73 11.77
C VAL A 367 -6.85 -7.58 11.84
N VAL A 368 -8.03 -6.97 11.81
CA VAL A 368 -9.31 -7.70 11.75
C VAL A 368 -9.37 -8.59 10.51
N ALA A 369 -9.02 -8.07 9.33
CA ALA A 369 -9.00 -8.85 8.10
C ALA A 369 -8.02 -10.03 8.20
N THR A 370 -6.80 -9.81 8.70
CA THR A 370 -5.78 -10.86 8.85
C THR A 370 -6.21 -11.93 9.85
N VAL A 371 -6.80 -11.56 11.00
CA VAL A 371 -7.29 -12.52 11.99
C VAL A 371 -8.47 -13.34 11.43
N ASN A 372 -9.41 -12.73 10.71
CA ASN A 372 -10.47 -13.46 10.03
C ASN A 372 -9.91 -14.48 9.04
N LEU A 373 -8.96 -14.06 8.21
CA LEU A 373 -8.35 -14.93 7.21
C LEU A 373 -7.54 -16.06 7.84
N ALA A 374 -6.82 -15.79 8.94
CA ALA A 374 -6.14 -16.83 9.70
C ALA A 374 -7.12 -17.90 10.22
N ILE A 375 -8.26 -17.48 10.77
CA ILE A 375 -9.31 -18.40 11.21
C ILE A 375 -9.91 -19.15 10.01
N GLY A 376 -10.15 -18.47 8.89
CA GLY A 376 -10.64 -19.07 7.66
C GLY A 376 -9.72 -20.17 7.13
N GLN A 377 -8.40 -19.98 7.17
CA GLN A 377 -7.41 -20.97 6.72
C GLN A 377 -7.43 -22.29 7.49
N VAL A 378 -8.16 -22.35 8.61
CA VAL A 378 -8.36 -23.57 9.42
C VAL A 378 -9.83 -23.95 9.57
N THR A 379 -10.72 -23.28 8.82
CA THR A 379 -12.16 -23.49 8.85
C THR A 379 -12.62 -24.26 7.59
N PRO A 380 -13.39 -25.35 7.73
CA PRO A 380 -13.98 -26.06 6.58
C PRO A 380 -14.89 -25.14 5.74
N PRO A 381 -15.08 -25.40 4.44
CA PRO A 381 -14.91 -26.70 3.76
C PRO A 381 -13.51 -26.99 3.23
N VAL A 382 -12.66 -25.99 2.97
CA VAL A 382 -11.28 -26.23 2.53
C VAL A 382 -10.32 -25.97 3.68
N GLY A 383 -10.04 -24.72 4.04
CA GLY A 383 -9.09 -24.39 5.10
C GLY A 383 -7.69 -24.94 4.77
N VAL A 384 -6.92 -24.19 3.97
CA VAL A 384 -5.64 -24.65 3.39
C VAL A 384 -4.68 -25.28 4.42
N ASN A 385 -4.64 -24.79 5.66
CA ASN A 385 -3.76 -25.33 6.69
C ASN A 385 -4.19 -26.74 7.15
N LEU A 386 -5.50 -27.04 7.14
CA LEU A 386 -6.02 -28.39 7.43
C LEU A 386 -5.54 -29.39 6.36
N PHE A 387 -5.57 -28.98 5.09
CA PHE A 387 -5.13 -29.83 3.98
C PHE A 387 -3.63 -30.11 4.02
N VAL A 388 -2.82 -29.11 4.35
CA VAL A 388 -1.38 -29.33 4.54
C VAL A 388 -1.13 -30.25 5.73
N ALA A 389 -1.87 -30.10 6.84
CA ALA A 389 -1.70 -30.96 8.02
C ALA A 389 -2.05 -32.43 7.73
N MET A 390 -3.15 -32.69 7.01
CA MET A 390 -3.53 -34.04 6.56
C MET A 390 -2.54 -34.64 5.55
N GLY A 391 -1.76 -33.80 4.86
CA GLY A 391 -0.73 -34.20 3.91
C GLY A 391 0.59 -34.60 4.55
N VAL A 392 0.80 -34.32 5.84
CA VAL A 392 2.04 -34.68 6.55
C VAL A 392 2.10 -36.21 6.68
N ARG A 393 3.12 -36.83 6.08
CA ARG A 393 3.35 -38.27 6.17
C ARG A 393 3.82 -38.63 7.58
N ILE A 394 3.07 -39.50 8.26
CA ILE A 394 3.33 -39.98 9.62
C ILE A 394 4.07 -41.34 9.60
N GLU A 395 4.73 -41.67 8.48
CA GLU A 395 5.23 -43.01 8.16
C GLU A 395 6.26 -43.54 9.20
N ASP A 396 7.04 -42.66 9.82
CA ASP A 396 8.07 -43.03 10.81
C ASP A 396 7.56 -43.13 12.27
N ALA A 397 6.38 -42.58 12.58
CA ALA A 397 5.83 -42.66 13.95
C ALA A 397 5.34 -44.08 14.27
N ALA A 398 5.02 -44.86 13.24
CA ALA A 398 4.48 -46.22 13.32
C ALA A 398 5.46 -47.21 13.97
N GLU A 399 6.77 -47.03 13.81
CA GLU A 399 7.77 -47.95 14.34
C GLU A 399 7.94 -47.86 15.86
N LYS A 400 7.65 -46.71 16.47
CA LYS A 400 7.79 -46.48 17.93
C LYS A 400 6.51 -46.76 18.72
N LEU A 401 5.38 -46.98 18.05
CA LEU A 401 4.09 -47.24 18.68
C LEU A 401 3.90 -48.75 18.95
N LYS A 402 3.84 -49.13 20.24
CA LYS A 402 3.49 -50.51 20.67
C LYS A 402 1.96 -50.68 20.70
N GLY A 403 1.42 -51.69 20.02
CA GLY A 403 0.00 -52.09 20.11
C GLY A 403 -0.92 -51.46 19.06
N GLU A 404 -2.25 -51.59 19.23
CA GLU A 404 -3.39 -51.30 18.31
C GLU A 404 -3.36 -49.98 17.51
N ALA A 405 -2.39 -49.09 17.74
CA ALA A 405 -2.09 -47.88 16.98
C ALA A 405 -1.39 -48.12 15.62
N LYS A 406 -1.27 -49.38 15.17
CA LYS A 406 -0.69 -49.73 13.86
C LYS A 406 -1.59 -49.38 12.67
N GLU A 407 -2.89 -49.19 12.91
CA GLU A 407 -3.78 -48.52 11.96
C GLU A 407 -3.60 -47.01 12.12
N LEU A 408 -2.58 -46.45 11.47
CA LEU A 408 -2.48 -45.02 11.22
C LEU A 408 -3.63 -44.62 10.28
N VAL A 409 -4.79 -44.38 10.89
CA VAL A 409 -5.97 -43.88 10.19
C VAL A 409 -5.59 -42.54 9.58
N ARG A 410 -5.45 -42.51 8.26
CA ARG A 410 -5.36 -41.28 7.46
C ARG A 410 -6.47 -40.35 7.94
N VAL A 411 -6.12 -39.22 8.56
CA VAL A 411 -7.11 -38.30 9.10
C VAL A 411 -7.92 -37.76 7.92
N THR A 412 -9.23 -37.94 8.00
CA THR A 412 -10.15 -37.48 6.97
C THR A 412 -10.60 -36.05 7.28
N LEU A 413 -11.02 -35.31 6.25
CA LEU A 413 -11.53 -33.96 6.41
C LEU A 413 -12.65 -33.86 7.48
N PRO A 414 -13.64 -34.77 7.57
CA PRO A 414 -14.64 -34.74 8.64
C PRO A 414 -14.04 -34.91 10.05
N MET A 415 -13.00 -35.73 10.21
CA MET A 415 -12.35 -35.96 11.50
C MET A 415 -11.60 -34.70 11.97
N ILE A 416 -10.77 -34.12 11.11
CA ILE A 416 -10.02 -32.90 11.45
C ILE A 416 -10.96 -31.70 11.64
N SER A 417 -12.03 -31.60 10.84
CA SER A 417 -13.06 -30.55 10.96
C SER A 417 -13.73 -30.55 12.33
N ARG A 418 -14.04 -31.73 12.88
CA ARG A 418 -14.60 -31.85 14.23
C ARG A 418 -13.56 -31.53 15.31
N ALA A 419 -12.31 -31.92 15.08
CA ALA A 419 -11.22 -31.70 16.03
C ALA A 419 -10.79 -30.23 16.14
N VAL A 420 -10.88 -29.45 15.05
CA VAL A 420 -10.50 -28.03 15.01
C VAL A 420 -11.60 -27.10 15.54
N ALA A 421 -12.86 -27.54 15.61
CA ALA A 421 -13.98 -26.69 16.02
C ALA A 421 -13.80 -25.96 17.37
N PRO A 422 -13.24 -26.57 18.44
CA PRO A 422 -12.97 -25.84 19.69
C PRO A 422 -11.90 -24.75 19.54
N MET A 423 -10.93 -24.95 18.63
CA MET A 423 -9.87 -23.99 18.34
C MET A 423 -10.44 -22.80 17.57
N ILE A 424 -11.29 -23.06 16.57
CA ILE A 424 -12.01 -22.02 15.83
C ILE A 424 -12.86 -21.19 16.80
N ALA A 425 -13.63 -21.83 17.68
CA ALA A 425 -14.46 -21.12 18.66
C ALA A 425 -13.61 -20.22 19.57
N ALA A 426 -12.47 -20.71 20.05
CA ALA A 426 -11.56 -19.93 20.88
C ALA A 426 -10.98 -18.71 20.13
N THR A 427 -10.59 -18.88 18.87
CA THR A 427 -10.06 -17.78 18.06
C THR A 427 -11.14 -16.80 17.59
N LEU A 428 -12.40 -17.24 17.41
CA LEU A 428 -13.53 -16.36 17.13
C LEU A 428 -13.85 -15.42 18.29
N CYS A 429 -13.66 -15.86 19.54
CA CYS A 429 -13.75 -14.98 20.69
C CYS A 429 -12.68 -13.87 20.64
N ILE A 430 -11.46 -14.21 20.23
CA ILE A 430 -10.38 -13.22 20.06
C ILE A 430 -10.69 -12.27 18.90
N LEU A 431 -11.23 -12.80 17.79
CA LEU A 431 -11.69 -11.97 16.67
C LEU A 431 -12.73 -10.93 17.15
N ALA A 432 -13.74 -11.33 17.92
CA ALA A 432 -14.73 -10.40 18.44
C ALA A 432 -14.10 -9.29 19.30
N VAL A 433 -13.10 -9.64 20.13
CA VAL A 433 -12.36 -8.65 20.92
C VAL A 433 -11.59 -7.68 20.02
N VAL A 434 -10.86 -8.19 19.03
CA VAL A 434 -10.06 -7.37 18.10
C VAL A 434 -10.94 -6.48 17.21
N THR A 435 -12.11 -6.98 16.78
CA THR A 435 -13.06 -6.22 15.95
C THR A 435 -13.72 -5.07 16.71
N TYR A 436 -14.20 -5.32 17.93
CA TYR A 436 -15.00 -4.32 18.65
C TYR A 436 -14.19 -3.48 19.64
N ILE A 437 -12.93 -3.85 19.91
CA ILE A 437 -12.01 -3.09 20.75
C ILE A 437 -10.72 -2.84 19.94
N PRO A 438 -10.72 -1.88 18.99
CA PRO A 438 -9.59 -1.61 18.11
C PRO A 438 -8.28 -1.31 18.85
N GLN A 439 -8.37 -0.80 20.08
CA GLN A 439 -7.24 -0.50 20.96
C GLN A 439 -6.38 -1.74 21.25
N VAL A 440 -6.95 -2.95 21.20
CA VAL A 440 -6.18 -4.19 21.37
C VAL A 440 -5.12 -4.32 20.28
N SER A 441 -5.41 -3.82 19.08
CA SER A 441 -4.46 -3.76 17.96
C SER A 441 -3.66 -2.46 17.96
N THR A 442 -4.26 -1.31 18.27
CA THR A 442 -3.60 -0.02 18.06
C THR A 442 -2.83 0.53 19.26
N VAL A 443 -2.94 -0.06 20.46
CA VAL A 443 -2.30 0.49 21.68
C VAL A 443 -0.78 0.58 21.56
N LEU A 444 -0.12 -0.47 21.05
CA LEU A 444 1.33 -0.45 20.89
C LEU A 444 1.75 0.58 19.84
N VAL A 445 0.96 0.72 18.77
CA VAL A 445 1.18 1.72 17.71
C VAL A 445 1.10 3.13 18.27
N ALA A 446 0.05 3.43 19.03
CA ALA A 446 -0.15 4.73 19.66
C ALA A 446 0.98 5.08 20.65
N GLU A 447 1.45 4.11 21.44
CA GLU A 447 2.57 4.32 22.36
C GLU A 447 3.91 4.56 21.65
N ALA A 448 4.16 3.87 20.53
CA ALA A 448 5.35 4.08 19.73
C ALA A 448 5.33 5.45 19.05
N ALA A 449 4.20 5.83 18.45
CA ALA A 449 4.00 7.16 17.86
C ALA A 449 4.20 8.28 18.89
N GLY A 450 3.73 8.08 20.13
CA GLY A 450 3.92 9.04 21.24
C GLY A 450 5.36 9.16 21.76
N LYS A 451 6.28 8.29 21.32
CA LYS A 451 7.72 8.35 21.66
C LYS A 451 8.59 8.87 20.51
N SER A 452 8.14 8.77 19.26
CA SER A 452 8.88 9.18 18.07
C SER A 452 8.46 10.55 17.51
N ALA A 453 7.25 11.02 17.79
CA ALA A 453 6.79 12.35 17.41
C ALA A 453 7.08 13.38 18.53
N PRO A 454 7.56 14.61 18.19
CA PRO A 454 7.34 15.75 19.07
C PRO A 454 5.84 15.80 19.39
N LYS A 455 5.46 16.13 20.62
CA LYS A 455 4.07 16.40 20.98
C LYS A 455 3.59 17.69 20.30
N SER A 456 3.49 17.73 18.98
CA SER A 456 2.59 18.66 18.33
C SER A 456 1.22 17.99 18.36
N LYS A 457 0.27 18.63 19.03
CA LYS A 457 -1.14 18.43 18.67
C LYS A 457 -1.31 19.16 17.34
N ALA A 458 -0.73 18.65 16.25
CA ALA A 458 -1.19 19.00 14.93
C ALA A 458 -2.55 18.31 14.80
N THR A 459 -3.61 18.97 15.25
CA THR A 459 -4.89 18.78 14.60
C THR A 459 -4.62 19.08 13.13
N SER A 460 -4.62 18.03 12.30
CA SER A 460 -5.01 18.16 10.90
C SER A 460 -6.18 19.13 10.87
N LEU A 461 -6.20 20.03 9.89
CA LEU A 461 -7.35 20.90 9.73
C LEU A 461 -8.59 20.01 9.82
N ASP A 462 -9.39 20.19 10.87
CA ASP A 462 -10.78 19.79 10.75
C ASP A 462 -11.28 20.49 9.47
N GLY A 463 -12.26 19.92 8.78
CA GLY A 463 -12.77 20.45 7.50
C GLY A 463 -13.35 21.87 7.55
N SER A 464 -12.88 22.76 8.43
CA SER A 464 -13.20 24.18 8.57
C SER A 464 -12.28 25.15 7.82
N LEU A 465 -11.17 24.73 7.21
CA LEU A 465 -10.58 25.56 6.15
C LEU A 465 -11.39 25.37 4.86
N HIS A 466 -12.41 26.21 4.76
CA HIS A 466 -13.41 26.31 3.71
C HIS A 466 -14.18 25.01 3.40
N ASP A 467 -15.30 24.80 4.11
CA ASP A 467 -16.43 24.13 3.44
C ASP A 467 -16.77 25.00 2.22
N TRP A 468 -16.43 24.50 1.03
CA TRP A 468 -16.66 25.12 -0.27
C TRP A 468 -18.14 25.51 -0.49
N ARG A 469 -19.05 24.95 0.32
CA ARG A 469 -20.49 25.27 0.33
C ARG A 469 -20.84 26.58 1.04
N ASP A 470 -19.98 27.06 1.94
CA ASP A 470 -20.30 28.17 2.85
C ASP A 470 -19.60 29.50 2.49
N SER A 471 -18.71 29.54 1.48
CA SER A 471 -17.92 30.75 1.15
C SER A 471 -18.65 31.79 0.29
N GLY A 472 -19.82 31.47 -0.28
CA GLY A 472 -20.68 32.44 -0.98
C GLY A 472 -20.09 33.14 -2.23
N HIS A 473 -18.81 32.95 -2.57
CA HIS A 473 -18.13 33.55 -3.72
C HIS A 473 -17.93 32.59 -4.89
N HIS A 474 -18.06 31.28 -4.66
CA HIS A 474 -17.82 30.23 -5.65
C HIS A 474 -19.01 29.27 -5.82
N SER A 475 -20.25 29.77 -5.71
CA SER A 475 -21.41 28.91 -5.94
C SER A 475 -21.42 28.43 -7.40
N ALA A 476 -21.37 27.12 -7.62
CA ALA A 476 -21.44 26.56 -8.98
C ALA A 476 -22.76 26.93 -9.69
N GLU A 477 -23.81 27.24 -8.91
CA GLU A 477 -25.10 27.67 -9.44
C GLU A 477 -25.07 29.03 -10.12
N GLU A 478 -24.27 29.98 -9.61
CA GLU A 478 -24.14 31.33 -10.17
C GLU A 478 -22.98 31.44 -11.16
N ASN A 479 -21.93 30.63 -10.97
CA ASN A 479 -20.70 30.73 -11.77
C ASN A 479 -20.69 29.82 -13.00
N ALA A 480 -21.60 28.86 -13.16
CA ALA A 480 -21.64 27.97 -14.32
C ALA A 480 -21.76 28.74 -15.65
N ALA A 481 -20.99 28.32 -16.66
CA ALA A 481 -21.11 28.88 -18.01
C ALA A 481 -22.50 28.61 -18.60
N VAL A 482 -23.08 29.62 -19.26
CA VAL A 482 -24.43 29.52 -19.80
C VAL A 482 -24.38 28.95 -21.21
N TYR A 483 -24.98 27.78 -21.40
CA TYR A 483 -25.16 27.23 -22.74
C TYR A 483 -26.35 27.89 -23.43
N THR A 484 -26.08 28.65 -24.51
CA THR A 484 -27.11 29.34 -25.31
C THR A 484 -27.43 28.63 -26.64
N GLY A 485 -26.75 27.52 -26.93
CA GLY A 485 -26.92 26.74 -28.16
C GLY A 485 -28.18 25.87 -28.15
N SER A 486 -28.58 25.37 -29.33
CA SER A 486 -29.75 24.49 -29.49
C SER A 486 -29.40 23.00 -29.57
N ASP A 487 -28.12 22.66 -29.78
CA ASP A 487 -27.70 21.27 -29.93
C ASP A 487 -27.77 20.52 -28.59
N PRO A 488 -28.29 19.28 -28.57
CA PRO A 488 -28.36 18.49 -27.35
C PRO A 488 -26.95 18.10 -26.89
N TRP A 489 -26.72 18.14 -25.57
CA TRP A 489 -25.50 17.61 -24.97
C TRP A 489 -25.46 16.08 -25.09
N PRO A 490 -24.30 15.49 -25.45
CA PRO A 490 -24.12 14.05 -25.38
C PRO A 490 -24.17 13.59 -23.92
N ASP A 491 -24.78 12.42 -23.66
CA ASP A 491 -24.79 11.78 -22.35
C ASP A 491 -23.46 11.04 -22.14
N VAL A 492 -22.52 11.71 -21.48
CA VAL A 492 -21.16 11.19 -21.27
C VAL A 492 -20.70 11.40 -19.83
N THR A 493 -19.87 10.48 -19.38
CA THR A 493 -19.18 10.57 -18.09
C THR A 493 -17.69 10.54 -18.36
N TRP A 494 -16.99 11.57 -17.88
CA TRP A 494 -15.55 11.68 -17.93
C TRP A 494 -14.96 11.31 -16.58
N ASN A 495 -13.92 10.48 -16.59
CA ASN A 495 -13.14 10.24 -15.40
C ASN A 495 -12.05 11.31 -15.30
N PHE A 496 -12.04 12.00 -14.17
CA PHE A 496 -11.05 12.98 -13.77
C PHE A 496 -10.05 12.32 -12.82
N ASP A 497 -8.76 12.41 -13.12
CA ASP A 497 -7.70 11.84 -12.28
C ASP A 497 -6.70 12.91 -11.83
N CYS A 498 -6.16 12.75 -10.63
CA CYS A 498 -5.12 13.62 -10.08
C CYS A 498 -4.30 12.88 -9.02
N SER A 499 -3.06 13.35 -8.78
CA SER A 499 -2.11 12.62 -7.93
C SER A 499 -2.36 12.67 -6.43
N PRO A 500 -2.68 13.82 -5.81
CA PRO A 500 -2.87 13.88 -4.36
C PRO A 500 -4.28 13.43 -3.95
N GLY A 501 -4.48 13.23 -2.64
CA GLY A 501 -5.73 12.69 -2.08
C GLY A 501 -6.93 13.63 -2.16
N GLU A 502 -8.09 13.15 -1.71
CA GLU A 502 -9.40 13.81 -1.87
C GLU A 502 -9.49 15.24 -1.30
N SER A 503 -8.74 15.53 -0.23
CA SER A 503 -8.73 16.85 0.41
C SER A 503 -7.89 17.90 -0.32
N CYS A 504 -7.05 17.52 -1.30
CA CYS A 504 -6.13 18.45 -1.95
C CYS A 504 -6.82 19.43 -2.90
N THR A 505 -6.16 20.55 -3.17
CA THR A 505 -6.68 21.61 -4.05
C THR A 505 -6.92 21.13 -5.49
N TRP A 506 -6.18 20.11 -5.96
CA TRP A 506 -6.34 19.55 -7.30
C TRP A 506 -7.66 18.78 -7.43
N ALA A 507 -7.97 17.95 -6.44
CA ALA A 507 -9.22 17.20 -6.37
C ALA A 507 -10.42 18.14 -6.18
N GLN A 508 -10.28 19.16 -5.32
CA GLN A 508 -11.30 20.20 -5.12
C GLN A 508 -11.65 20.91 -6.43
N ALA A 509 -10.65 21.23 -7.27
CA ALA A 509 -10.87 21.79 -8.60
C ALA A 509 -11.64 20.83 -9.51
N GLY A 510 -11.33 19.54 -9.47
CA GLY A 510 -12.08 18.50 -10.20
C GLY A 510 -13.55 18.41 -9.77
N TYR A 511 -13.82 18.45 -8.46
CA TYR A 511 -15.19 18.47 -7.94
C TYR A 511 -15.94 19.73 -8.35
N TYR A 512 -15.26 20.89 -8.33
CA TYR A 512 -15.84 22.15 -8.76
C TYR A 512 -16.14 22.15 -10.26
N PHE A 513 -15.21 21.66 -11.08
CA PHE A 513 -15.41 21.46 -12.52
C PHE A 513 -16.61 20.56 -12.81
N ASN A 514 -16.75 19.45 -12.09
CA ASN A 514 -17.93 18.58 -12.19
C ASN A 514 -19.24 19.32 -11.88
N ALA A 515 -19.26 20.13 -10.82
CA ALA A 515 -20.45 20.89 -10.43
C ALA A 515 -20.83 21.92 -11.51
N LEU A 516 -19.85 22.64 -12.06
CA LEU A 516 -20.04 23.59 -13.15
C LEU A 516 -20.58 22.89 -14.41
N MET A 517 -20.00 21.75 -14.78
CA MET A 517 -20.43 20.96 -15.94
C MET A 517 -21.85 20.45 -15.76
N GLN A 518 -22.18 19.80 -14.64
CA GLN A 518 -23.52 19.30 -14.39
C GLN A 518 -24.57 20.41 -14.45
N LYS A 519 -24.26 21.61 -13.93
CA LYS A 519 -25.15 22.77 -14.02
C LYS A 519 -25.33 23.24 -15.46
N SER A 520 -24.22 23.42 -16.19
CA SER A 520 -24.20 23.98 -17.55
C SER A 520 -24.85 23.05 -18.58
N THR A 521 -24.75 21.74 -18.36
CA THR A 521 -25.23 20.73 -19.30
C THR A 521 -26.52 20.04 -18.84
N GLY A 522 -27.13 20.48 -17.73
CA GLY A 522 -28.29 19.80 -17.13
C GLY A 522 -28.01 18.34 -16.73
N GLY A 523 -26.77 18.04 -16.35
CA GLY A 523 -26.33 16.71 -15.92
C GLY A 523 -25.97 15.73 -17.05
N MET A 524 -25.97 16.17 -18.31
CA MET A 524 -25.61 15.33 -19.46
C MET A 524 -24.11 15.04 -19.58
N VAL A 525 -23.25 15.99 -19.20
CA VAL A 525 -21.81 15.77 -19.07
C VAL A 525 -21.46 15.71 -17.59
N LYS A 526 -21.02 14.55 -17.14
CA LYS A 526 -20.63 14.29 -15.75
C LYS A 526 -19.13 14.10 -15.67
N VAL A 527 -18.54 14.52 -14.55
CA VAL A 527 -17.12 14.32 -14.26
C VAL A 527 -16.99 13.54 -12.95
N ASP A 528 -16.63 12.26 -13.02
CA ASP A 528 -16.35 11.44 -11.84
C ASP A 528 -14.88 11.62 -11.46
N VAL A 529 -14.62 12.07 -10.22
CA VAL A 529 -13.28 12.45 -9.75
C VAL A 529 -12.65 11.30 -8.95
N TYR A 530 -11.46 10.89 -9.35
CA TYR A 530 -10.67 9.80 -8.79
C TYR A 530 -9.32 10.33 -8.30
N PRO A 531 -9.25 10.90 -7.08
CA PRO A 531 -8.01 11.42 -6.52
C PRO A 531 -7.07 10.31 -6.06
N GLY A 532 -5.78 10.61 -5.88
CA GLY A 532 -4.80 9.66 -5.37
C GLY A 532 -4.35 8.61 -6.39
N GLU A 533 -4.44 8.90 -7.69
CA GLU A 533 -4.11 7.95 -8.77
C GLU A 533 -4.89 6.62 -8.63
N GLN A 534 -6.16 6.70 -8.22
CA GLN A 534 -7.01 5.53 -7.96
C GLN A 534 -7.19 4.65 -9.21
N LEU A 535 -7.16 5.26 -10.40
CA LEU A 535 -7.30 4.57 -11.68
C LEU A 535 -5.97 3.98 -12.18
N THR A 536 -4.87 4.30 -11.53
CA THR A 536 -3.52 3.88 -11.94
C THR A 536 -2.72 3.30 -10.77
N ASN A 537 -3.40 2.89 -9.69
CA ASN A 537 -2.79 2.26 -8.52
C ASN A 537 -1.64 3.05 -7.87
N GLY A 538 -1.70 4.39 -7.89
CA GLY A 538 -0.64 5.23 -7.33
C GLY A 538 0.41 5.70 -8.35
N ASP A 539 0.31 5.32 -9.63
CA ASP A 539 1.32 5.60 -10.65
C ASP A 539 0.93 6.78 -11.55
N GLN A 540 1.59 7.88 -11.29
CA GLN A 540 1.35 9.18 -11.91
C GLN A 540 1.72 9.19 -13.40
N VAL A 541 2.77 8.45 -13.79
CA VAL A 541 3.20 8.35 -15.20
C VAL A 541 2.16 7.54 -15.98
N ALA A 542 1.68 6.44 -15.40
CA ALA A 542 0.57 5.70 -15.98
C ALA A 542 -0.71 6.56 -16.11
N GLY A 543 -0.97 7.47 -15.16
CA GLY A 543 -2.10 8.41 -15.20
C GLY A 543 -2.08 9.31 -16.44
N ILE A 544 -0.94 9.93 -16.71
CA ILE A 544 -0.74 10.76 -17.91
C ILE A 544 -0.85 9.95 -19.21
N GLN A 545 -0.27 8.75 -19.26
CA GLN A 545 -0.42 7.89 -20.44
C GLN A 545 -1.90 7.53 -20.68
N ALA A 546 -2.64 7.19 -19.62
CA ALA A 546 -4.07 6.89 -19.69
C ALA A 546 -4.91 8.10 -20.17
N LEU A 547 -4.51 9.33 -19.80
CA LEU A 547 -5.12 10.55 -20.33
C LEU A 547 -4.84 10.73 -21.83
N MET A 548 -3.59 10.53 -22.28
CA MET A 548 -3.23 10.65 -23.70
C MET A 548 -3.98 9.64 -24.57
N ASP A 549 -4.14 8.41 -24.06
CA ASP A 549 -4.91 7.37 -24.73
C ASP A 549 -6.39 7.80 -24.88
N GLY A 550 -6.94 8.40 -23.80
CA GLY A 550 -8.32 8.92 -23.71
C GLY A 550 -9.33 7.87 -23.26
N ASP A 551 -8.83 6.70 -22.87
CA ASP A 551 -9.61 5.49 -22.71
C ASP A 551 -10.22 5.39 -21.32
N THR A 552 -9.40 5.52 -20.29
CA THR A 552 -9.88 5.56 -18.91
C THR A 552 -9.98 6.91 -18.30
N ILE A 553 -9.10 7.82 -18.66
CA ILE A 553 -9.02 9.15 -18.08
C ILE A 553 -9.27 10.09 -19.24
N GLN A 554 -10.33 10.88 -19.13
CA GLN A 554 -10.67 11.88 -20.16
C GLN A 554 -10.26 13.27 -19.73
N VAL A 555 -10.19 13.52 -18.43
CA VAL A 555 -9.74 14.78 -17.85
C VAL A 555 -8.71 14.48 -16.78
N SER A 556 -7.67 15.29 -16.67
CA SER A 556 -6.76 15.19 -15.54
C SER A 556 -6.27 16.55 -15.11
N PHE A 557 -5.75 16.61 -13.88
CA PHE A 557 -5.07 17.80 -13.38
C PHE A 557 -3.76 17.39 -12.71
N HIS A 558 -2.66 17.47 -13.48
CA HIS A 558 -1.37 16.89 -13.09
C HIS A 558 -0.20 17.84 -13.30
N SER A 559 0.85 17.62 -12.52
CA SER A 559 2.06 18.45 -12.50
C SER A 559 2.88 18.30 -13.78
N ASN A 560 3.47 19.42 -14.26
CA ASN A 560 4.41 19.43 -15.37
C ASN A 560 5.61 18.49 -15.17
N LEU A 561 6.02 18.26 -13.90
CA LEU A 561 7.10 17.34 -13.56
C LEU A 561 6.80 15.88 -13.95
N ILE A 562 5.52 15.51 -14.02
CA ILE A 562 5.11 14.16 -14.42
C ILE A 562 5.11 14.07 -15.96
N TYR A 563 4.55 15.08 -16.63
CA TYR A 563 4.58 15.21 -18.09
C TYR A 563 6.01 15.23 -18.67
N ALA A 564 6.98 15.71 -17.90
CA ALA A 564 8.39 15.71 -18.28
C ALA A 564 8.97 14.31 -18.60
N ASN A 565 8.36 13.23 -18.09
CA ASN A 565 8.72 11.86 -18.47
C ASN A 565 8.40 11.52 -19.93
N PHE A 566 7.48 12.27 -20.56
CA PHE A 566 7.05 12.09 -21.94
C PHE A 566 7.66 13.13 -22.89
N ASP A 567 7.88 14.36 -22.42
CA ASP A 567 8.53 15.43 -23.17
C ASP A 567 9.38 16.32 -22.25
N PRO A 568 10.70 16.44 -22.45
CA PRO A 568 11.54 17.27 -21.61
C PRO A 568 11.18 18.76 -21.67
N ARG A 569 10.42 19.24 -22.67
CA ARG A 569 9.97 20.65 -22.72
C ARG A 569 9.15 21.08 -21.50
N PHE A 570 8.50 20.15 -20.80
CA PHE A 570 7.75 20.46 -19.57
C PHE A 570 8.63 20.78 -18.35
N ASN A 571 9.91 20.41 -18.38
CA ASN A 571 10.86 20.71 -17.29
C ASN A 571 11.19 22.21 -17.18
N VAL A 572 10.96 23.02 -18.23
CA VAL A 572 11.36 24.44 -18.26
C VAL A 572 10.80 25.25 -17.10
N VAL A 573 9.56 24.97 -16.70
CA VAL A 573 8.84 25.65 -15.61
C VAL A 573 9.50 25.40 -14.26
N SER A 574 10.21 24.29 -14.14
CA SER A 574 10.84 23.84 -12.91
C SER A 574 12.35 24.05 -12.92
N LEU A 575 12.90 24.84 -13.85
CA LEU A 575 14.30 25.21 -13.77
C LEU A 575 14.57 26.01 -12.49
N PRO A 576 15.69 25.74 -11.80
CA PRO A 576 15.99 26.39 -10.52
C PRO A 576 15.94 27.92 -10.61
N TYR A 577 15.15 28.53 -9.73
CA TYR A 577 14.99 29.97 -9.61
C TYR A 577 14.56 30.71 -10.89
N ILE A 578 13.84 30.02 -11.79
CA ILE A 578 13.33 30.65 -13.01
C ILE A 578 12.27 31.73 -12.71
N PHE A 579 11.48 31.55 -11.66
CA PHE A 579 10.48 32.51 -11.18
C PHE A 579 10.86 33.10 -9.81
N ASP A 580 10.50 34.37 -9.59
CA ASP A 580 10.66 35.04 -8.28
C ASP A 580 9.42 34.93 -7.39
N ASP A 581 8.23 35.09 -7.99
CA ASP A 581 6.96 35.12 -7.27
C ASP A 581 5.79 34.71 -8.18
N TYR A 582 4.60 34.61 -7.60
CA TYR A 582 3.38 34.26 -8.32
C TYR A 582 2.97 35.28 -9.39
N SER A 583 3.34 36.56 -9.27
CA SER A 583 3.05 37.56 -10.30
C SER A 583 3.88 37.35 -11.56
N ASP A 584 5.13 36.93 -11.42
CA ASP A 584 6.01 36.56 -12.53
C ASP A 584 5.48 35.31 -13.25
N ILE A 585 5.03 34.31 -12.49
CA ILE A 585 4.38 33.09 -13.00
C ILE A 585 3.12 33.44 -13.79
N ASP A 586 2.22 34.24 -13.21
CA ASP A 586 0.97 34.65 -13.85
C ASP A 586 1.21 35.36 -15.18
N ARG A 587 2.19 36.27 -15.22
CA ARG A 587 2.58 36.97 -16.45
C ARG A 587 3.15 36.02 -17.49
N THR A 588 3.98 35.06 -17.09
CA THR A 588 4.62 34.10 -17.99
C THR A 588 3.58 33.17 -18.62
N PHE A 589 2.66 32.63 -17.82
CA PHE A 589 1.61 31.73 -18.31
C PHE A 589 0.48 32.46 -19.06
N ALA A 590 0.26 33.75 -18.83
CA ALA A 590 -0.59 34.58 -19.67
C ALA A 590 0.09 34.99 -21.00
N GLY A 591 1.41 34.80 -21.13
CA GLY A 591 2.22 35.19 -22.27
C GLY A 591 2.65 34.03 -23.17
N LYS A 592 3.78 34.22 -23.87
CA LYS A 592 4.32 33.22 -24.82
C LYS A 592 4.62 31.87 -24.13
N GLY A 593 5.17 31.88 -22.91
CA GLY A 593 5.51 30.65 -22.20
C GLY A 593 4.30 29.72 -21.98
N GLY A 594 3.16 30.26 -21.55
CA GLY A 594 1.93 29.48 -21.41
C GLY A 594 1.42 28.91 -22.73
N GLU A 595 1.44 29.69 -23.81
CA GLU A 595 1.03 29.22 -25.14
C GLU A 595 1.95 28.13 -25.69
N GLU A 596 3.27 28.23 -25.47
CA GLU A 596 4.20 27.17 -25.85
C GLU A 596 3.88 25.86 -25.11
N LEU A 597 3.61 25.88 -23.80
CA LEU A 597 3.24 24.66 -23.06
C LEU A 597 1.95 24.03 -23.57
N LYS A 598 0.93 24.85 -23.91
CA LYS A 598 -0.31 24.36 -24.51
C LYS A 598 -0.07 23.73 -25.88
N ASN A 599 0.80 24.34 -26.70
CA ASN A 599 1.19 23.77 -28.00
C ASN A 599 1.88 22.41 -27.84
N VAL A 600 2.77 22.28 -26.84
CA VAL A 600 3.39 20.99 -26.50
C VAL A 600 2.32 19.97 -26.12
N LEU A 601 1.37 20.31 -25.24
CA LEU A 601 0.28 19.42 -24.84
C LEU A 601 -0.59 18.98 -26.04
N ALA A 602 -0.85 19.89 -26.98
CA ALA A 602 -1.61 19.59 -28.20
C ALA A 602 -0.90 18.55 -29.10
N GLU A 603 0.44 18.50 -29.14
CA GLU A 603 1.18 17.44 -29.86
C GLU A 603 0.87 16.03 -29.33
N TYR A 604 0.47 15.92 -28.06
CA TYR A 604 0.09 14.67 -27.40
C TYR A 604 -1.42 14.42 -27.42
N GLY A 605 -2.18 15.20 -28.20
CA GLY A 605 -3.64 15.07 -28.28
C GLY A 605 -4.33 15.46 -26.97
N LEU A 606 -3.84 16.51 -26.32
CA LEU A 606 -4.42 17.06 -25.09
C LEU A 606 -4.82 18.52 -25.30
N VAL A 607 -6.06 18.83 -24.94
CA VAL A 607 -6.60 20.20 -24.88
C VAL A 607 -6.38 20.72 -23.47
N CYS A 608 -5.57 21.78 -23.33
CA CYS A 608 -5.27 22.39 -22.04
C CYS A 608 -5.96 23.75 -21.91
N GLU A 609 -7.00 23.79 -21.08
CA GLU A 609 -7.83 24.99 -20.90
C GLU A 609 -7.35 25.91 -19.79
N GLY A 610 -6.43 25.45 -18.94
CA GLY A 610 -5.80 26.29 -17.94
C GLY A 610 -4.58 25.65 -17.27
N ILE A 611 -3.68 26.52 -16.83
CA ILE A 611 -2.49 26.18 -16.05
C ILE A 611 -2.73 26.67 -14.63
N GLY A 612 -2.87 25.72 -13.70
CA GLY A 612 -2.99 25.98 -12.27
C GLY A 612 -1.64 25.92 -11.55
N ASP A 613 -1.69 26.09 -10.23
CA ASP A 613 -0.48 26.14 -9.41
C ASP A 613 -0.42 24.90 -8.52
N ASN A 614 0.65 24.10 -8.61
CA ASN A 614 0.99 23.28 -7.46
C ASN A 614 1.62 24.19 -6.40
N GLY A 615 2.67 24.92 -6.80
CA GLY A 615 3.29 25.95 -5.97
C GLY A 615 4.81 25.91 -5.96
N PHE A 616 5.41 26.78 -5.15
CA PHE A 616 6.81 26.67 -4.82
C PHE A 616 7.05 25.44 -3.96
N ARG A 617 8.05 24.64 -4.31
CA ARG A 617 8.31 23.35 -3.66
C ARG A 617 9.25 23.55 -2.49
N GLN A 618 8.77 23.33 -1.27
CA GLN A 618 9.55 23.48 -0.04
C GLN A 618 10.15 22.15 0.40
N ILE A 619 11.36 22.18 0.97
CA ILE A 619 11.97 20.97 1.53
C ILE A 619 11.45 20.73 2.94
N THR A 620 11.04 19.51 3.23
CA THR A 620 10.85 19.02 4.60
C THR A 620 11.82 17.89 4.90
N ASN A 621 12.28 17.77 6.14
CA ASN A 621 13.08 16.62 6.58
C ASN A 621 12.91 16.31 8.08
N SER A 622 13.45 15.16 8.49
CA SER A 622 13.40 14.66 9.87
C SER A 622 14.70 14.80 10.68
N LYS A 623 15.78 15.33 10.08
CA LYS A 623 17.14 15.36 10.65
C LYS A 623 17.51 16.71 11.25
N HIS A 624 17.58 17.77 10.45
CA HIS A 624 18.02 19.09 10.86
C HIS A 624 17.50 20.20 9.93
N PRO A 625 17.55 21.47 10.34
CA PRO A 625 17.22 22.60 9.45
C PRO A 625 18.19 22.67 8.26
N ILE A 626 17.70 23.11 7.11
CA ILE A 626 18.50 23.34 5.89
C ILE A 626 18.49 24.84 5.61
N ARG A 627 19.68 25.46 5.56
CA ARG A 627 19.88 26.90 5.27
C ARG A 627 20.76 27.16 4.06
N ASN A 628 21.68 26.26 3.75
CA ASN A 628 22.61 26.34 2.61
C ASN A 628 22.68 24.99 1.88
N VAL A 629 23.39 24.96 0.74
CA VAL A 629 23.50 23.74 -0.08
C VAL A 629 24.24 22.60 0.63
N GLU A 630 25.21 22.90 1.49
CA GLU A 630 25.96 21.88 2.23
C GLU A 630 25.08 21.12 3.22
N ASP A 631 24.02 21.74 3.74
CA ASP A 631 23.03 21.09 4.61
C ASP A 631 22.21 19.99 3.89
N LEU A 632 22.30 19.84 2.55
CA LEU A 632 21.62 18.78 1.82
C LEU A 632 22.41 17.47 1.69
N GLU A 633 23.73 17.48 1.94
CA GLU A 633 24.61 16.33 1.65
C GLU A 633 24.23 15.05 2.44
N ASP A 634 23.76 15.22 3.68
CA ASP A 634 23.40 14.11 4.59
C ASP A 634 21.89 13.78 4.59
N ILE A 635 21.11 14.36 3.67
CA ILE A 635 19.66 14.17 3.58
C ILE A 635 19.33 13.20 2.44
N LYS A 636 18.68 12.07 2.77
CA LYS A 636 18.04 11.21 1.78
C LYS A 636 16.70 11.79 1.35
N LEU A 637 16.66 12.51 0.24
CA LEU A 637 15.47 13.24 -0.16
C LEU A 637 14.65 12.48 -1.20
N ARG A 638 13.34 12.38 -0.98
CA ARG A 638 12.42 11.97 -2.04
C ARG A 638 12.20 13.11 -3.01
N ILE A 639 12.30 12.79 -4.30
CA ILE A 639 11.98 13.69 -5.40
C ILE A 639 10.91 13.10 -6.31
N CYS A 640 10.23 13.96 -7.08
CA CYS A 640 9.40 13.52 -8.20
C CYS A 640 10.27 12.73 -9.21
N SER A 641 9.72 11.64 -9.76
CA SER A 641 10.42 10.80 -10.72
C SER A 641 10.52 11.48 -12.08
N ASN A 642 11.55 12.31 -12.29
CA ASN A 642 11.96 12.84 -13.58
C ASN A 642 13.46 13.14 -13.61
N ASP A 643 14.00 13.38 -14.80
CA ASP A 643 15.44 13.56 -15.01
C ASP A 643 15.97 14.93 -14.57
N LEU A 644 15.19 16.00 -14.69
CA LEU A 644 15.57 17.33 -14.19
C LEU A 644 15.77 17.31 -12.67
N CYS A 645 14.79 16.81 -11.91
CA CYS A 645 14.90 16.73 -10.45
C CYS A 645 16.11 15.86 -10.06
N SER A 646 16.28 14.70 -10.69
CA SER A 646 17.43 13.82 -10.41
C SER A 646 18.76 14.53 -10.69
N HIS A 647 18.84 15.30 -11.78
CA HIS A 647 20.03 16.06 -12.12
C HIS A 647 20.30 17.20 -11.14
N VAL A 648 19.32 18.06 -10.88
CA VAL A 648 19.54 19.25 -10.06
C VAL A 648 19.82 18.89 -8.59
N TYR A 649 19.09 17.94 -8.01
CA TYR A 649 19.39 17.51 -6.64
C TYR A 649 20.77 16.86 -6.52
N SER A 650 21.27 16.22 -7.60
CA SER A 650 22.67 15.75 -7.64
C SER A 650 23.69 16.90 -7.68
N LEU A 651 23.36 18.03 -8.32
CA LEU A 651 24.22 19.24 -8.32
C LEU A 651 24.28 19.87 -6.91
N TRP A 652 23.21 19.74 -6.13
CA TRP A 652 23.16 20.15 -4.73
C TRP A 652 23.75 19.13 -3.76
N GLY A 653 24.36 18.04 -4.24
CA GLY A 653 25.03 17.05 -3.40
C GLY A 653 24.10 16.13 -2.61
N CYS A 654 22.79 16.16 -2.88
CA CYS A 654 21.78 15.42 -2.15
C CYS A 654 21.68 13.94 -2.58
N ASP A 655 21.49 13.02 -1.62
CA ASP A 655 21.14 11.62 -1.89
C ASP A 655 19.64 11.52 -2.24
N ALA A 656 19.32 11.79 -3.51
CA ALA A 656 17.93 11.86 -3.98
C ALA A 656 17.42 10.51 -4.50
N SER A 657 16.20 10.13 -4.08
CA SER A 657 15.50 8.93 -4.52
C SER A 657 14.15 9.28 -5.17
N ALA A 658 13.95 8.82 -6.40
CA ALA A 658 12.69 8.99 -7.13
C ALA A 658 11.65 7.96 -6.68
N MET A 659 10.44 8.40 -6.35
CA MET A 659 9.28 7.52 -6.09
C MET A 659 7.94 8.22 -6.31
N ASN A 660 6.89 7.42 -6.49
CA ASN A 660 5.53 7.91 -6.66
C ASN A 660 5.00 8.60 -5.40
N TRP A 661 4.12 9.59 -5.59
CA TRP A 661 3.54 10.36 -4.47
C TRP A 661 2.82 9.48 -3.46
N ALA A 662 2.03 8.50 -3.92
CA ALA A 662 1.28 7.58 -3.07
C ALA A 662 2.16 6.75 -2.11
N GLU A 663 3.46 6.61 -2.40
CA GLU A 663 4.41 5.87 -1.55
C GLU A 663 5.17 6.79 -0.58
N THR A 664 5.12 8.11 -0.79
CA THR A 664 6.01 9.09 -0.14
C THR A 664 5.78 9.18 1.36
N TYR A 665 4.52 9.34 1.80
CA TYR A 665 4.21 9.42 3.24
C TYR A 665 4.72 8.18 3.99
N THR A 666 4.45 6.99 3.45
CA THR A 666 4.87 5.72 4.06
C THR A 666 6.40 5.61 4.09
N ALA A 667 7.10 6.06 3.04
CA ALA A 667 8.55 6.06 2.97
C ALA A 667 9.18 7.01 4.02
N LEU A 668 8.62 8.22 4.20
CA LEU A 668 9.03 9.17 5.25
C LEU A 668 8.77 8.60 6.64
N GLN A 669 7.58 8.05 6.87
CA GLN A 669 7.19 7.45 8.15
C GLN A 669 8.12 6.30 8.54
N GLN A 670 8.59 5.53 7.55
CA GLN A 670 9.51 4.41 7.75
C GLN A 670 10.99 4.83 7.84
N GLY A 671 11.31 6.07 7.48
CA GLY A 671 12.68 6.56 7.39
C GLY A 671 13.51 5.90 6.27
N THR A 672 12.87 5.36 5.21
CA THR A 672 13.61 4.96 3.99
C THR A 672 14.21 6.19 3.29
N ILE A 673 13.55 7.32 3.46
CA ILE A 673 13.92 8.66 3.05
C ILE A 673 13.81 9.57 4.29
N ASP A 674 14.67 10.56 4.37
CA ASP A 674 14.74 11.49 5.49
C ASP A 674 13.83 12.71 5.29
N GLY A 675 13.56 13.05 4.02
CA GLY A 675 12.80 14.23 3.63
C GLY A 675 12.16 14.13 2.26
N GLN A 676 11.41 15.17 1.90
CA GLN A 676 10.77 15.34 0.59
C GLN A 676 10.70 16.81 0.22
N GLU A 677 10.25 17.10 -1.00
CA GLU A 677 10.05 18.45 -1.51
C GLU A 677 8.65 18.59 -2.14
N ASN A 678 7.84 19.54 -1.70
CA ASN A 678 6.53 19.86 -2.29
C ASN A 678 5.98 21.19 -1.77
N PRO A 679 4.95 21.75 -2.42
CA PRO A 679 4.19 22.88 -1.88
C PRO A 679 3.41 22.51 -0.62
N GLU A 680 3.11 23.52 0.19
CA GLU A 680 2.47 23.40 1.50
C GLU A 680 1.10 22.69 1.46
N PRO A 681 0.19 23.00 0.51
CA PRO A 681 -1.09 22.29 0.40
C PRO A 681 -0.92 20.78 0.14
N SER A 682 0.11 20.40 -0.63
CA SER A 682 0.44 18.99 -0.88
C SER A 682 1.00 18.32 0.37
N ILE A 683 1.84 19.02 1.14
CA ILE A 683 2.36 18.55 2.44
C ILE A 683 1.20 18.29 3.41
N ASP A 684 0.28 19.26 3.57
CA ASP A 684 -0.83 19.16 4.52
C ASP A 684 -1.82 18.04 4.14
N SER A 685 -2.24 18.00 2.87
CA SER A 685 -3.23 17.02 2.40
C SER A 685 -2.73 15.57 2.50
N ALA A 686 -1.42 15.34 2.41
CA ALA A 686 -0.80 14.04 2.63
C ALA A 686 -0.31 13.82 4.08
N SER A 687 -0.60 14.76 4.99
CA SER A 687 -0.19 14.71 6.41
C SER A 687 1.31 14.58 6.62
N VAL A 688 2.14 15.04 5.67
CA VAL A 688 3.60 14.89 5.70
C VAL A 688 4.21 15.55 6.94
N GLN A 689 3.61 16.65 7.42
CA GLN A 689 3.99 17.34 8.65
C GLN A 689 3.97 16.44 9.91
N ASP A 690 3.18 15.36 9.92
CA ASP A 690 3.09 14.47 11.08
C ASP A 690 4.33 13.59 11.25
N VAL A 691 5.12 13.44 10.18
CA VAL A 691 6.31 12.58 10.12
C VAL A 691 7.59 13.37 9.79
N GLN A 692 7.50 14.69 9.72
CA GLN A 692 8.60 15.60 9.41
C GLN A 692 8.80 16.60 10.53
N LYS A 693 10.04 17.08 10.71
CA LYS A 693 10.39 17.96 11.85
C LYS A 693 10.80 19.35 11.43
N TYR A 694 11.39 19.47 10.26
CA TYR A 694 11.95 20.72 9.74
C TYR A 694 11.37 21.00 8.37
N MET A 695 11.15 22.27 8.08
CA MET A 695 10.75 22.76 6.76
C MET A 695 11.62 23.97 6.37
N SER A 696 12.08 24.02 5.13
CA SER A 696 12.88 25.11 4.60
C SER A 696 12.17 25.76 3.41
N CYS A 697 11.79 27.03 3.59
CA CYS A 697 11.06 27.82 2.60
C CYS A 697 12.03 28.48 1.59
N TRP A 698 12.67 27.67 0.76
CA TRP A 698 13.76 28.11 -0.11
C TRP A 698 13.33 28.63 -1.50
N ASN A 699 12.09 28.35 -1.93
CA ASN A 699 11.52 28.74 -3.23
C ASN A 699 12.44 28.51 -4.44
N ALA A 700 13.28 27.46 -4.40
CA ALA A 700 14.22 27.16 -5.49
C ALA A 700 13.51 26.55 -6.72
N TYR A 701 12.42 25.83 -6.49
CA TYR A 701 11.64 25.13 -7.51
C TYR A 701 10.18 25.58 -7.51
N TYR A 702 9.61 25.63 -8.70
CA TYR A 702 8.18 25.80 -8.92
C TYR A 702 7.68 24.67 -9.83
N ASP A 703 6.47 24.18 -9.59
CA ASP A 703 5.76 23.34 -10.54
C ASP A 703 4.31 23.79 -10.72
N CYS A 704 3.86 23.73 -11.97
CA CYS A 704 2.49 24.05 -12.37
C CYS A 704 1.72 22.76 -12.64
N ILE A 705 0.40 22.87 -12.64
CA ILE A 705 -0.49 21.76 -12.98
C ILE A 705 -1.31 22.11 -14.22
N PHE A 706 -1.53 21.14 -15.10
CA PHE A 706 -2.29 21.32 -16.33
C PHE A 706 -3.65 20.66 -16.22
N LEU A 707 -4.72 21.45 -16.38
CA LEU A 707 -6.05 20.87 -16.54
C LEU A 707 -6.22 20.48 -18.00
N CYS A 708 -6.06 19.20 -18.28
CA CYS A 708 -6.04 18.65 -19.63
C CYS A 708 -7.26 17.77 -19.90
N ILE A 709 -7.81 17.90 -21.10
CA ILE A 709 -8.89 17.07 -21.63
C ILE A 709 -8.33 16.30 -22.82
N ASN A 710 -8.60 15.00 -22.91
CA ASN A 710 -8.21 14.20 -24.07
C ASN A 710 -8.88 14.74 -25.36
N GLN A 711 -8.10 14.93 -26.43
CA GLN A 711 -8.58 15.51 -27.68
C GLN A 711 -9.75 14.74 -28.29
N LYS A 712 -9.70 13.39 -28.31
CA LYS A 712 -10.79 12.58 -28.89
C LYS A 712 -12.08 12.75 -28.10
N ALA A 713 -11.97 12.80 -26.76
CA ALA A 713 -13.10 13.02 -25.87
C ALA A 713 -13.66 14.45 -26.01
N TYR A 714 -12.82 15.43 -26.32
CA TYR A 714 -13.19 16.82 -26.54
C TYR A 714 -13.83 17.05 -27.93
N ASP A 715 -13.35 16.36 -28.96
CA ASP A 715 -13.79 16.54 -30.35
C ASP A 715 -15.22 16.05 -30.64
N GLN A 716 -15.84 15.32 -29.71
CA GLN A 716 -17.25 14.90 -29.84
C GLN A 716 -18.25 16.05 -29.66
N PHE A 717 -17.81 17.19 -29.12
CA PHE A 717 -18.67 18.34 -28.81
C PHE A 717 -18.68 19.36 -29.95
N THR A 718 -19.79 20.09 -30.09
CA THR A 718 -19.89 21.21 -31.03
C THR A 718 -19.05 22.41 -30.54
N GLU A 719 -18.72 23.34 -31.42
CA GLU A 719 -17.94 24.54 -31.05
C GLU A 719 -18.63 25.40 -29.98
N GLU A 720 -19.96 25.39 -29.92
CA GLU A 720 -20.72 26.09 -28.86
C GLU A 720 -20.65 25.36 -27.52
N GLN A 721 -20.68 24.02 -27.53
CA GLN A 721 -20.50 23.20 -26.35
C GLN A 721 -19.07 23.27 -25.81
N LYS A 722 -18.08 23.24 -26.71
CA LYS A 722 -16.66 23.41 -26.39
C LYS A 722 -16.39 24.71 -25.63
N LYS A 723 -16.95 25.84 -26.07
CA LYS A 723 -16.84 27.12 -25.33
C LYS A 723 -17.32 27.03 -23.88
N VAL A 724 -18.42 26.33 -23.63
CA VAL A 724 -18.94 26.12 -22.26
C VAL A 724 -18.01 25.22 -21.45
N ILE A 725 -17.46 24.16 -22.05
CA ILE A 725 -16.45 23.29 -21.43
C ILE A 725 -15.22 24.12 -21.05
N ASP A 726 -14.69 24.90 -21.99
CA ASP A 726 -13.50 25.73 -21.85
C ASP A 726 -13.68 26.79 -20.76
N GLU A 727 -14.82 27.47 -20.72
CA GLU A 727 -15.13 28.47 -19.69
C GLU A 727 -15.24 27.85 -18.30
N ASN A 728 -15.87 26.68 -18.17
CA ASN A 728 -15.96 25.98 -16.89
C ASN A 728 -14.61 25.43 -16.43
N ALA A 729 -13.79 24.95 -17.36
CA ALA A 729 -12.44 24.47 -17.10
C ALA A 729 -11.55 25.61 -16.59
N LYS A 730 -11.61 26.79 -17.22
CA LYS A 730 -10.90 28.00 -16.77
C LYS A 730 -11.31 28.43 -15.37
N LYS A 731 -12.62 28.47 -15.07
CA LYS A 731 -13.14 28.77 -13.73
C LYS A 731 -12.66 27.78 -12.67
N ALA A 732 -12.57 26.49 -13.02
CA ALA A 732 -12.03 25.48 -12.11
C ALA A 732 -10.54 25.68 -11.81
N VAL A 733 -9.75 26.08 -12.82
CA VAL A 733 -8.34 26.43 -12.64
C VAL A 733 -8.16 27.70 -11.82
N GLU A 734 -8.95 28.74 -12.07
CA GLU A 734 -8.94 29.98 -11.28
C GLU A 734 -9.27 29.72 -9.81
N TYR A 735 -10.33 28.95 -9.56
CA TYR A 735 -10.70 28.48 -8.23
C TYR A 735 -9.54 27.74 -7.56
N GLN A 736 -8.89 26.83 -8.27
CA GLN A 736 -7.75 26.07 -7.75
C GLN A 736 -6.61 26.98 -7.31
N LYS A 737 -6.23 27.96 -8.14
CA LYS A 737 -5.14 28.89 -7.83
C LYS A 737 -5.45 29.72 -6.59
N GLU A 738 -6.68 30.20 -6.47
CA GLU A 738 -7.14 30.98 -5.32
C GLU A 738 -7.00 30.19 -4.02
N ILE A 739 -7.61 29.00 -3.94
CA ILE A 739 -7.55 28.18 -2.73
C ILE A 739 -6.14 27.71 -2.42
N ASN A 740 -5.31 27.45 -3.45
CA ASN A 740 -3.96 26.93 -3.26
C ASN A 740 -3.03 27.98 -2.67
N ARG A 741 -3.05 29.20 -3.22
CA ARG A 741 -2.22 30.32 -2.70
C ARG A 741 -2.65 30.73 -1.29
N LEU A 742 -3.95 30.76 -1.02
CA LEU A 742 -4.50 30.98 0.33
C LEU A 742 -3.95 29.94 1.32
N GLN A 743 -4.01 28.65 0.97
CA GLN A 743 -3.49 27.58 1.83
C GLN A 743 -1.98 27.66 2.02
N CYS A 744 -1.20 28.02 0.99
CA CYS A 744 0.26 28.22 1.11
C CYS A 744 0.59 29.24 2.22
N GLU A 745 -0.13 30.36 2.28
CA GLU A 745 0.09 31.40 3.28
C GLU A 745 -0.32 30.93 4.69
N GLU A 746 -1.52 30.36 4.83
CA GLU A 746 -2.08 29.98 6.13
C GLU A 746 -1.37 28.78 6.79
N LEU A 747 -0.91 27.81 6.01
CA LEU A 747 -0.32 26.57 6.53
C LEU A 747 1.04 26.80 7.18
N VAL A 748 1.88 27.67 6.60
CA VAL A 748 3.20 28.00 7.16
C VAL A 748 3.03 28.64 8.55
N ASP A 749 2.14 29.63 8.67
CA ASP A 749 1.87 30.32 9.94
C ASP A 749 1.23 29.37 10.97
N LYS A 750 0.38 28.45 10.52
CA LYS A 750 -0.20 27.41 11.38
C LYS A 750 0.88 26.46 11.91
N TRP A 751 1.74 25.92 11.06
CA TRP A 751 2.76 24.97 11.49
C TRP A 751 3.80 25.61 12.41
N ASP A 752 4.18 26.86 12.16
CA ASP A 752 5.07 27.63 13.03
C ASP A 752 4.40 27.88 14.40
N SER A 753 3.18 28.41 14.42
CA SER A 753 2.47 28.73 15.68
C SER A 753 2.10 27.51 16.53
N THR A 754 1.89 26.36 15.90
CA THR A 754 1.58 25.09 16.60
C THR A 754 2.84 24.30 16.97
N GLY A 755 4.00 24.68 16.45
CA GLY A 755 5.24 23.91 16.58
C GLY A 755 5.16 22.53 15.91
N ALA A 756 4.39 22.42 14.82
CA ALA A 756 4.29 21.19 14.04
C ALA A 756 5.63 20.86 13.36
N MET A 757 6.29 21.89 12.81
CA MET A 757 7.62 21.82 12.23
C MET A 757 8.42 23.06 12.64
N GLU A 758 9.74 22.94 12.73
CA GLU A 758 10.66 24.08 12.80
C GLU A 758 10.86 24.61 11.38
N ILE A 759 10.41 25.85 11.14
CA ILE A 759 10.41 26.47 9.80
C ILE A 759 11.61 27.40 9.67
N THR A 760 12.42 27.18 8.64
CA THR A 760 13.44 28.12 8.17
C THR A 760 12.83 28.98 7.07
N ARG A 761 12.63 30.28 7.35
CA ARG A 761 11.98 31.20 6.40
C ARG A 761 12.90 31.59 5.26
N HIS A 762 12.33 32.07 4.16
CA HIS A 762 13.06 32.39 2.93
C HIS A 762 14.21 33.39 3.15
N GLU A 763 13.98 34.39 3.99
CA GLU A 763 14.97 35.40 4.38
C GLU A 763 16.16 34.85 5.18
N GLU A 764 16.05 33.64 5.74
CA GLU A 764 17.13 32.96 6.46
C GLU A 764 17.98 32.05 5.56
N MET A 765 17.55 31.84 4.31
CA MET A 765 18.20 30.92 3.37
C MET A 765 19.37 31.59 2.64
N ASP A 766 20.49 30.88 2.53
CA ASP A 766 21.57 31.21 1.60
C ASP A 766 21.20 30.78 0.17
N SER A 767 20.25 31.50 -0.43
CA SER A 767 19.79 31.25 -1.79
C SER A 767 20.91 31.35 -2.85
N ASP A 768 21.97 32.12 -2.57
CA ASP A 768 23.09 32.28 -3.50
C ASP A 768 23.91 30.98 -3.61
N SER A 769 24.10 30.25 -2.51
CA SER A 769 24.75 28.93 -2.53
C SER A 769 24.05 27.94 -3.47
N PHE A 770 22.72 27.83 -3.36
CA PHE A 770 21.88 26.96 -4.19
C PHE A 770 21.86 27.41 -5.66
N ARG A 771 21.71 28.72 -5.92
CA ARG A 771 21.75 29.28 -7.29
C ARG A 771 23.06 28.91 -7.97
N LYS A 772 24.19 29.16 -7.30
CA LYS A 772 25.53 28.87 -7.84
C LYS A 772 25.74 27.39 -8.11
N ALA A 773 25.29 26.51 -7.22
CA ALA A 773 25.39 25.06 -7.42
C ALA A 773 24.53 24.57 -8.61
N SER A 774 23.40 25.23 -8.88
CA SER A 774 22.46 24.86 -9.95
C SER A 774 22.67 25.58 -11.28
N GLU A 775 23.67 26.47 -11.41
CA GLU A 775 23.87 27.30 -12.63
C GLU A 775 24.03 26.45 -13.90
N ALA A 776 24.69 25.30 -13.80
CA ALA A 776 24.89 24.37 -14.91
C ALA A 776 23.59 23.69 -15.40
N ALA A 777 22.51 23.74 -14.62
CA ALA A 777 21.24 23.08 -14.96
C ALA A 777 20.59 23.67 -16.22
N TYR A 778 20.74 24.97 -16.48
CA TYR A 778 20.18 25.62 -17.67
C TYR A 778 20.85 25.11 -18.94
N THR A 779 22.19 25.07 -18.98
CA THR A 779 22.93 24.52 -20.12
C THR A 779 22.65 23.04 -20.31
N TRP A 780 22.62 22.26 -19.22
CA TRP A 780 22.23 20.85 -19.28
C TRP A 780 20.83 20.67 -19.88
N TYR A 781 19.88 21.53 -19.51
CA TYR A 781 18.52 21.45 -20.00
C TYR A 781 18.41 21.80 -21.49
N GLU A 782 19.09 22.85 -21.96
CA GLU A 782 19.18 23.19 -23.39
C GLU A 782 19.75 22.00 -24.19
N ASP A 783 20.83 21.39 -23.72
CA ASP A 783 21.43 20.20 -24.34
C ASP A 783 20.46 19.00 -24.32
N ARG A 784 19.62 18.89 -23.29
CA ARG A 784 18.57 17.86 -23.20
C ARG A 784 17.50 18.03 -24.26
N LEU A 785 17.04 19.27 -24.49
CA LEU A 785 16.10 19.59 -25.57
C LEU A 785 16.68 19.25 -26.95
N VAL A 786 17.96 19.54 -27.17
CA VAL A 786 18.63 19.19 -28.43
C VAL A 786 18.76 17.67 -28.60
N SER A 787 19.25 16.98 -27.57
CA SER A 787 19.58 15.56 -27.67
C SER A 787 18.37 14.62 -27.64
N GLN A 788 17.34 14.93 -26.85
CA GLN A 788 16.16 14.07 -26.71
C GLN A 788 14.97 14.50 -27.56
N LYS A 789 14.70 15.80 -27.68
CA LYS A 789 13.58 16.29 -28.50
C LYS A 789 14.00 16.54 -29.95
N GLY A 790 15.31 16.61 -30.22
CA GLY A 790 15.84 16.87 -31.57
C GLY A 790 15.71 18.33 -32.00
N MET A 791 15.53 19.25 -31.05
CA MET A 791 15.52 20.69 -31.33
C MET A 791 16.90 21.15 -31.79
N ASN A 792 16.96 22.16 -32.64
CA ASN A 792 18.25 22.82 -32.88
C ASN A 792 18.58 23.74 -31.68
N SER A 793 19.86 24.08 -31.51
CA SER A 793 20.30 24.85 -30.33
C SER A 793 19.72 26.26 -30.25
N ALA A 794 19.33 26.88 -31.37
CA ALA A 794 18.70 28.20 -31.35
C ALA A 794 17.24 28.11 -30.88
N ASP A 795 16.49 27.13 -31.39
CA ASP A 795 15.10 26.88 -30.98
C ASP A 795 15.02 26.48 -29.50
N ALA A 796 15.97 25.67 -29.02
CA ALA A 796 16.03 25.28 -27.60
C ALA A 796 16.21 26.50 -26.69
N LYS A 797 17.07 27.45 -27.09
CA LYS A 797 17.27 28.72 -26.37
C LYS A 797 16.06 29.62 -26.44
N GLU A 798 15.48 29.79 -27.62
CA GLU A 798 14.26 30.62 -27.78
C GLU A 798 13.10 30.07 -26.95
N PHE A 799 12.99 28.74 -26.84
CA PHE A 799 12.01 28.09 -25.98
C PHE A 799 12.24 28.44 -24.51
N VAL A 800 13.46 28.30 -23.99
CA VAL A 800 13.79 28.66 -22.59
C VAL A 800 13.57 30.16 -22.35
N GLU A 801 13.98 31.03 -23.28
CA GLU A 801 13.81 32.49 -23.21
C GLU A 801 12.35 32.94 -23.12
N ALA A 802 11.38 32.11 -23.54
CA ALA A 802 9.96 32.40 -23.38
C ALA A 802 9.49 32.37 -21.92
N PHE A 803 10.27 31.77 -21.02
CA PHE A 803 9.98 31.62 -19.59
C PHE A 803 10.92 32.44 -18.70
N LEU A 804 11.99 33.02 -19.26
CA LEU A 804 12.88 33.90 -18.52
C LEU A 804 12.25 35.27 -18.28
N LYS A 805 12.57 35.85 -17.11
CA LYS A 805 12.14 37.18 -16.67
C LYS A 805 12.40 38.23 -17.76
N LYS A 806 11.35 38.93 -18.17
CA LYS A 806 11.45 40.10 -19.05
C LYS A 806 11.18 41.39 -18.30
#